data_AF-A0A1I2R652-F1
#
_entry.id   AF-A0A1I2R652-F1
#
_cell.length_a   1.000
_cell.length_b   1.000
_cell.length_c   1.000
_cell.angle_alpha   90.00
_cell.angle_beta   90.00
_cell.angle_gamma   90.00
#
_symmetry.space_group_name_H-M   'P 1'
#
loop_
_entity.id
_entity.type
_entity.pdbx_description
1 polymer ?
#
loop_
_entity_poly.entity_id
_entity_poly.type
_entity_poly.pdbx_seq_one_letter_code
_entity_poly.pdbx_strand_id
1 'polypeptide(L)'
;MNSPSFAVLDFETTGFRPSDRVLEIGVVTLDAEGNAQEKWQTLVQPDRHFDNANVHGIQPSMVAGAPRFSEVAKEFAQRINGRVMVAHNAPFETRFLRNEFQRLQVQLPENIDWTLCTQAMAQRYLDGHVRKLSDCLKVAGINNRHPHAALGDAEATAELFRHFLPKMRGYLDSCEVLNLNLDALNGLDSAPVLPRKDTSVDVAKEHWLARLAASTSSYNSDEAAREYLNLLADVLVDGRLDEGEVEALVELASKYQLGADDVAELHDRFLRSLAVDAWADGVVTPAERSWIIRIADELQVPHSRVTKLLATPAESRKAGSFNESALELLPGDRVTFTGALALPREEWEARATAAGLNVGGIRQNSKLLVSADLDSMSGKMQRARRFGVPVVDEPTFTRLLQDLVDQEPDLAEISAEDTAETAEQTTEPTAAHGVKLEEMLKEADDTRNSAFNVLQKLGEPAAESPTGTGAGYRAYLNARSEPEAQEEAAKSTQPHSSDATADSLSIQWQEIFPWLVVDPRITHTATNVAEEWLTQHHDEQLSDISPALTPQMRPTGLQPDQLVVSRWFARYPEPLRARVSDLEGVPGVGRMRLQSLVYSVVLLALDEWDSGDDQSEELTEEINPELLDGDLESIYEEPGDELITPDVYHADDEGQTVESHLRLLSGWAALTGQWPNKDDENLPTAVRQAMAITDPTAEIIEEARLEFLRALGADERYAFIFQKRFQGNKTLEDIGKKLRVTRERVRQLARALQAEVDENCPALNVLITAIGQRIDPWMRKEELLDALPMLKEPTATSRHFLLDLAALAKQQWRLDQEWLILEGADERLEEAIDRFADQYGVADVSELAEAMGTSPKDLTARLRKTQRAWVRGGLARTKQGTVVDRAIAELSIRNNPMSGDALAKMMKDRSKRSIANALSLDPRVHRCGLDRWALTEWGLEEWTTITDFLRRRIEEAGSQGASLKKLQREVVRYGASPKSLLSYASSPEFEIRNGRVFKSTVEAVNEATPQEARGLYLRDGVWSLLLTVNSDALRGSGMPVPGAIAALYDVPFNGQVQVPSELGPQTFSWRANTYATSTIRRFLEHLEVEEGQRVWLHFGPNKFEVTKATDSVETSEPVAKLLNATGFDDLHDPTQLDGAAAMKILAEAIGLTPETPRRRIISAMWDRRDQELEDLLRSL
;
A
#
# COMPACT_ATOMS: atom_id res chain seq x y z
N MET A 1 -29.81 47.18 -5.07
CA MET A 1 -30.56 46.02 -4.55
C MET A 1 -29.88 45.61 -3.25
N ASN A 2 -30.52 44.86 -2.35
CA ASN A 2 -29.77 44.29 -1.23
C ASN A 2 -28.91 43.16 -1.78
N SER A 3 -27.59 43.29 -1.69
CA SER A 3 -26.66 42.19 -1.95
C SER A 3 -26.98 41.02 -1.01
N PRO A 4 -26.87 39.76 -1.47
CA PRO A 4 -27.19 38.61 -0.63
C PRO A 4 -26.24 38.52 0.57
N SER A 5 -26.79 38.10 1.71
CA SER A 5 -25.98 37.64 2.85
C SER A 5 -25.76 36.12 2.73
N PHE A 6 -24.73 35.60 3.40
CA PHE A 6 -24.29 34.22 3.24
C PHE A 6 -24.50 33.41 4.52
N ALA A 7 -24.68 32.10 4.37
CA ALA A 7 -24.62 31.14 5.47
C ALA A 7 -23.57 30.08 5.12
N VAL A 8 -22.41 30.15 5.76
CA VAL A 8 -21.38 29.12 5.64
C VAL A 8 -21.76 27.95 6.53
N LEU A 9 -21.80 26.75 5.95
CA LEU A 9 -22.29 25.53 6.56
C LEU A 9 -21.23 24.42 6.47
N ASP A 10 -21.11 23.65 7.54
CA ASP A 10 -20.40 22.38 7.56
C ASP A 10 -21.18 21.37 8.45
N PHE A 11 -20.96 20.06 8.20
CA PHE A 11 -21.66 18.96 8.87
C PHE A 11 -20.73 17.78 9.13
N GLU A 12 -20.63 17.36 10.39
CA GLU A 12 -20.17 16.02 10.72
C GLU A 12 -21.33 15.02 10.65
N THR A 13 -21.06 13.80 10.19
CA THR A 13 -22.12 12.83 9.80
C THR A 13 -21.76 11.39 10.17
N THR A 14 -22.77 10.52 10.27
CA THR A 14 -22.60 9.07 10.53
C THR A 14 -22.06 8.28 9.32
N GLY A 15 -21.33 8.92 8.40
CA GLY A 15 -20.83 8.34 7.15
C GLY A 15 -21.32 9.02 5.86
N PHE A 16 -20.83 8.52 4.72
CA PHE A 16 -20.92 9.20 3.42
C PHE A 16 -22.15 8.86 2.57
N ARG A 17 -23.08 8.00 3.05
CA ARG A 17 -24.20 7.45 2.25
C ARG A 17 -25.47 8.31 2.36
N PRO A 18 -26.42 8.24 1.40
CA PRO A 18 -27.72 8.92 1.52
C PRO A 18 -28.59 8.47 2.71
N SER A 19 -28.27 7.33 3.32
CA SER A 19 -28.91 6.81 4.54
C SER A 19 -28.36 7.39 5.84
N ASP A 20 -27.23 8.10 5.77
CA ASP A 20 -26.50 8.57 6.94
C ASP A 20 -27.08 9.89 7.47
N ARG A 21 -26.77 10.20 8.74
CA ARG A 21 -27.42 11.25 9.54
C ARG A 21 -26.39 12.30 9.95
N VAL A 22 -26.84 13.51 10.25
CA VAL A 22 -25.99 14.57 10.83
C VAL A 22 -25.70 14.28 12.32
N LEU A 23 -24.47 14.59 12.75
CA LEU A 23 -23.92 14.43 14.11
C LEU A 23 -23.50 15.77 14.75
N GLU A 24 -23.03 16.72 13.95
CA GLU A 24 -22.72 18.08 14.37
C GLU A 24 -23.07 19.05 13.23
N ILE A 25 -23.54 20.24 13.58
CA ILE A 25 -23.81 21.33 12.64
C ILE A 25 -22.94 22.52 13.03
N GLY A 26 -22.20 23.08 12.07
CA GLY A 26 -21.50 24.35 12.19
C GLY A 26 -22.08 25.38 11.22
N VAL A 27 -22.44 26.57 11.71
CA VAL A 27 -22.96 27.67 10.88
C VAL A 27 -22.24 28.97 11.21
N VAL A 28 -21.74 29.65 10.17
CA VAL A 28 -21.24 31.03 10.25
C VAL A 28 -22.02 31.89 9.26
N THR A 29 -22.88 32.79 9.73
CA THR A 29 -23.59 33.72 8.85
C THR A 29 -22.71 34.94 8.56
N LEU A 30 -22.71 35.40 7.32
CA LEU A 30 -21.93 36.56 6.85
C LEU A 30 -22.85 37.64 6.29
N ASP A 31 -22.43 38.90 6.40
CA ASP A 31 -22.99 39.99 5.59
C ASP A 31 -22.56 39.89 4.11
N ALA A 32 -23.04 40.82 3.28
CA ALA A 32 -22.74 40.85 1.85
C ALA A 32 -21.26 41.15 1.54
N GLU A 33 -20.56 41.77 2.49
CA GLU A 33 -19.13 42.09 2.44
C GLU A 33 -18.25 40.91 2.92
N GLY A 34 -18.86 39.85 3.43
CA GLY A 34 -18.19 38.62 3.87
C GLY A 34 -17.69 38.62 5.32
N ASN A 35 -18.14 39.56 6.16
CA ASN A 35 -17.79 39.58 7.58
C ASN A 35 -18.76 38.73 8.39
N ALA A 36 -18.26 38.00 9.39
CA ALA A 36 -19.08 37.13 10.24
C ALA A 36 -20.00 37.94 11.16
N GLN A 37 -21.29 37.59 11.15
CA GLN A 37 -22.37 38.24 11.89
C GLN A 37 -22.85 37.37 13.08
N GLU A 38 -23.01 36.07 12.87
CA GLU A 38 -23.38 35.09 13.91
C GLU A 38 -22.66 33.77 13.68
N LYS A 39 -22.23 33.12 14.78
CA LYS A 39 -21.71 31.74 14.81
C LYS A 39 -22.68 30.88 15.63
N TRP A 40 -23.08 29.72 15.10
CA TRP A 40 -24.00 28.80 15.75
C TRP A 40 -23.55 27.37 15.55
N GLN A 41 -23.70 26.53 16.59
CA GLN A 41 -23.31 25.12 16.55
C GLN A 41 -24.21 24.26 17.43
N THR A 42 -24.37 22.99 17.06
CA THR A 42 -24.94 21.97 17.94
C THR A 42 -24.49 20.58 17.52
N LEU A 43 -24.23 19.71 18.50
CA LEU A 43 -24.32 18.27 18.33
C LEU A 43 -25.77 17.85 18.03
N VAL A 44 -25.93 16.73 17.33
CA VAL A 44 -27.22 16.17 16.90
C VAL A 44 -27.28 14.68 17.23
N GLN A 45 -28.38 14.24 17.84
CA GLN A 45 -28.68 12.82 18.06
C GLN A 45 -29.20 12.17 16.76
N PRO A 46 -28.49 11.19 16.17
CA PRO A 46 -28.82 10.64 14.84
C PRO A 46 -29.88 9.53 14.85
N ASP A 47 -30.40 9.09 16.00
CA ASP A 47 -31.33 7.94 16.14
C ASP A 47 -30.76 6.60 15.62
N ARG A 48 -29.43 6.47 15.55
CA ARG A 48 -28.75 5.27 15.08
C ARG A 48 -27.36 5.12 15.68
N HIS A 49 -26.84 3.91 15.59
CA HIS A 49 -25.43 3.63 15.81
C HIS A 49 -24.57 4.17 14.65
N PHE A 50 -23.32 4.50 14.99
CA PHE A 50 -22.28 5.01 14.11
C PHE A 50 -20.91 4.77 14.77
N ASP A 51 -19.92 4.43 13.96
CA ASP A 51 -18.60 3.92 14.39
C ASP A 51 -17.44 4.70 13.76
N ASN A 52 -17.70 5.95 13.38
CA ASN A 52 -16.74 6.84 12.71
C ASN A 52 -16.26 8.00 13.59
N ALA A 53 -16.27 7.81 14.91
CA ALA A 53 -15.76 8.78 15.88
C ALA A 53 -14.28 9.15 15.63
N ASN A 54 -13.51 8.26 15.00
CA ASN A 54 -12.13 8.50 14.56
C ASN A 54 -11.97 9.49 13.40
N VAL A 55 -13.06 9.85 12.69
CA VAL A 55 -13.02 10.87 11.62
C VAL A 55 -13.09 12.28 12.20
N HIS A 56 -13.93 12.47 13.22
CA HIS A 56 -14.36 13.80 13.67
C HIS A 56 -14.44 13.98 15.19
N GLY A 57 -13.96 13.03 16.01
CA GLY A 57 -13.92 13.16 17.47
C GLY A 57 -15.29 13.34 18.15
N ILE A 58 -16.36 12.76 17.60
CA ILE A 58 -17.70 12.77 18.20
C ILE A 58 -18.03 11.34 18.61
N GLN A 59 -18.11 11.09 19.92
CA GLN A 59 -18.44 9.80 20.49
C GLN A 59 -19.97 9.59 20.60
N PRO A 60 -20.47 8.34 20.54
CA PRO A 60 -21.90 8.05 20.79
C PRO A 60 -22.41 8.60 22.13
N SER A 61 -21.56 8.67 23.15
CA SER A 61 -21.84 9.26 24.46
C SER A 61 -22.07 10.78 24.42
N MET A 62 -21.42 11.51 23.50
CA MET A 62 -21.57 12.96 23.35
C MET A 62 -22.93 13.31 22.74
N VAL A 63 -23.40 12.52 21.77
CA VAL A 63 -24.71 12.72 21.14
C VAL A 63 -25.87 12.04 21.89
N ALA A 64 -25.62 11.14 22.84
CA ALA A 64 -26.65 10.43 23.60
C ALA A 64 -27.65 11.36 24.31
N GLY A 65 -27.22 12.56 24.69
CA GLY A 65 -28.06 13.63 25.25
C GLY A 65 -28.17 14.89 24.38
N ALA A 66 -27.76 14.82 23.11
CA ALA A 66 -27.91 15.91 22.16
C ALA A 66 -29.35 16.00 21.62
N PRO A 67 -29.80 17.19 21.16
CA PRO A 67 -31.09 17.32 20.50
C PRO A 67 -31.12 16.56 19.16
N ARG A 68 -32.30 16.08 18.78
CA ARG A 68 -32.58 15.52 17.44
C ARG A 68 -32.59 16.63 16.41
N PHE A 69 -32.31 16.33 15.14
CA PHE A 69 -32.39 17.34 14.07
C PHE A 69 -33.76 18.04 14.04
N SER A 70 -34.86 17.32 14.28
CA SER A 70 -36.22 17.87 14.37
C SER A 70 -36.37 18.98 15.42
N GLU A 71 -35.61 18.92 16.52
CA GLU A 71 -35.73 19.82 17.66
C GLU A 71 -34.89 21.10 17.52
N VAL A 72 -33.96 21.13 16.55
CA VAL A 72 -33.13 22.30 16.20
C VAL A 72 -33.43 22.85 14.79
N ALA A 73 -34.12 22.08 13.95
CA ALA A 73 -34.37 22.41 12.54
C ALA A 73 -34.98 23.79 12.30
N LYS A 74 -35.85 24.27 13.21
CA LYS A 74 -36.45 25.61 13.10
C LYS A 74 -35.43 26.73 13.35
N GLU A 75 -34.60 26.59 14.38
CA GLU A 75 -33.55 27.56 14.73
C GLU A 75 -32.43 27.56 13.67
N PHE A 76 -32.11 26.39 13.14
CA PHE A 76 -31.18 26.22 12.03
C PHE A 76 -31.72 26.82 10.72
N ALA A 77 -32.97 26.51 10.36
CA ALA A 77 -33.63 27.04 9.16
C ALA A 77 -33.66 28.58 9.14
N GLN A 78 -33.89 29.22 10.29
CA GLN A 78 -33.87 30.69 10.42
C GLN A 78 -32.51 31.34 10.08
N ARG A 79 -31.40 30.59 10.21
CA ARG A 79 -30.04 31.07 9.92
C ARG A 79 -29.60 30.84 8.48
N ILE A 80 -30.13 29.82 7.79
CA ILE A 80 -29.82 29.55 6.39
C ILE A 80 -30.86 30.15 5.42
N ASN A 81 -32.11 30.34 5.86
CA ASN A 81 -33.16 30.97 5.05
C ASN A 81 -32.84 32.44 4.73
N GLY A 82 -33.17 32.87 3.51
CA GLY A 82 -32.94 34.22 3.00
C GLY A 82 -31.47 34.54 2.71
N ARG A 83 -30.60 33.52 2.65
CA ARG A 83 -29.15 33.65 2.42
C ARG A 83 -28.67 32.70 1.33
N VAL A 84 -27.53 33.02 0.71
CA VAL A 84 -26.81 32.09 -0.17
C VAL A 84 -26.04 31.11 0.72
N MET A 85 -26.21 29.82 0.53
CA MET A 85 -25.44 28.81 1.28
C MET A 85 -24.03 28.69 0.70
N VAL A 86 -23.03 28.65 1.58
CA VAL A 86 -21.62 28.43 1.22
C VAL A 86 -21.14 27.19 1.97
N ALA A 87 -20.38 26.31 1.33
CA ALA A 87 -19.69 25.21 2.00
C ALA A 87 -18.43 24.82 1.23
N HIS A 88 -17.53 24.03 1.83
CA HIS A 88 -16.33 23.63 1.09
C HIS A 88 -16.67 22.70 -0.06
N ASN A 89 -17.46 21.64 0.19
CA ASN A 89 -17.85 20.64 -0.79
C ASN A 89 -19.38 20.63 -1.00
N ALA A 90 -19.97 21.79 -1.34
CA ALA A 90 -21.42 22.05 -1.29
C ALA A 90 -22.36 20.90 -1.75
N PRO A 91 -22.06 20.07 -2.78
CA PRO A 91 -22.86 18.87 -3.10
C PRO A 91 -23.02 17.85 -1.95
N PHE A 92 -22.06 17.77 -1.03
CA PHE A 92 -22.11 16.93 0.17
C PHE A 92 -23.08 17.51 1.21
N GLU A 93 -22.88 18.76 1.63
CA GLU A 93 -23.70 19.37 2.69
C GLU A 93 -25.15 19.55 2.20
N THR A 94 -25.35 19.98 0.95
CA THR A 94 -26.68 20.09 0.31
C THR A 94 -27.46 18.77 0.36
N ARG A 95 -26.77 17.63 0.21
CA ARG A 95 -27.39 16.30 0.27
C ARG A 95 -27.86 15.95 1.68
N PHE A 96 -27.06 16.21 2.72
CA PHE A 96 -27.50 15.98 4.10
C PHE A 96 -28.59 16.96 4.53
N LEU A 97 -28.47 18.23 4.14
CA LEU A 97 -29.50 19.25 4.34
C LEU A 97 -30.85 18.81 3.76
N ARG A 98 -30.84 18.35 2.50
CA ARG A 98 -32.04 17.84 1.82
C ARG A 98 -32.60 16.60 2.50
N ASN A 99 -31.75 15.64 2.89
CA ASN A 99 -32.17 14.41 3.55
C ASN A 99 -32.82 14.68 4.92
N GLU A 100 -32.26 15.56 5.74
CA GLU A 100 -32.80 15.85 7.08
C GLU A 100 -34.09 16.70 7.01
N PHE A 101 -34.17 17.73 6.15
CA PHE A 101 -35.42 18.48 5.96
C PHE A 101 -36.52 17.63 5.31
N GLN A 102 -36.20 16.70 4.40
CA GLN A 102 -37.17 15.77 3.83
C GLN A 102 -37.79 14.84 4.89
N ARG A 103 -37.05 14.47 5.94
CA ARG A 103 -37.60 13.71 7.10
C ARG A 103 -38.64 14.51 7.88
N LEU A 104 -38.55 15.84 7.85
CA LEU A 104 -39.53 16.77 8.43
C LEU A 104 -40.63 17.18 7.42
N GLN A 105 -40.69 16.53 6.26
CA GLN A 105 -41.60 16.86 5.15
C GLN A 105 -41.42 18.27 4.56
N VAL A 106 -40.29 18.93 4.86
CA VAL A 106 -39.92 20.22 4.28
C VAL A 106 -39.07 19.99 3.03
N GLN A 107 -39.52 20.55 1.90
CA GLN A 107 -38.78 20.50 0.65
C GLN A 107 -37.87 21.73 0.51
N LEU A 108 -36.59 21.48 0.21
CA LEU A 108 -35.70 22.50 -0.36
C LEU A 108 -36.07 22.73 -1.84
N PRO A 109 -35.66 23.86 -2.44
CA PRO A 109 -35.70 24.01 -3.90
C PRO A 109 -34.98 22.84 -4.61
N GLU A 110 -35.46 22.49 -5.81
CA GLU A 110 -34.87 21.41 -6.62
C GLU A 110 -33.56 21.85 -7.26
N ASN A 111 -33.51 23.09 -7.76
CA ASN A 111 -32.30 23.75 -8.21
C ASN A 111 -31.33 23.99 -7.03
N ILE A 112 -30.07 24.29 -7.35
CA ILE A 112 -28.98 24.46 -6.37
C ILE A 112 -28.25 25.80 -6.50
N ASP A 113 -28.84 26.76 -7.23
CA ASP A 113 -28.26 28.08 -7.50
C ASP A 113 -28.22 29.00 -6.26
N TRP A 114 -28.78 28.50 -5.15
CA TRP A 114 -28.63 29.03 -3.79
C TRP A 114 -27.40 28.47 -3.04
N THR A 115 -26.51 27.75 -3.72
CA THR A 115 -25.31 27.12 -3.13
C THR A 115 -24.01 27.58 -3.80
N LEU A 116 -22.95 27.69 -2.99
CA LEU A 116 -21.61 28.08 -3.41
C LEU A 116 -20.55 27.14 -2.83
N CYS A 117 -19.70 26.58 -3.69
CA CYS A 117 -18.72 25.54 -3.35
C CYS A 117 -17.29 26.10 -3.33
N THR A 118 -16.67 26.25 -2.14
CA THR A 118 -15.32 26.85 -2.06
C THR A 118 -14.21 25.92 -2.58
N GLN A 119 -14.43 24.61 -2.67
CA GLN A 119 -13.54 23.67 -3.37
C GLN A 119 -13.54 23.88 -4.90
N ALA A 120 -14.68 24.27 -5.48
CA ALA A 120 -14.76 24.64 -6.90
C ALA A 120 -14.13 26.02 -7.16
N MET A 121 -14.26 26.94 -6.20
CA MET A 121 -13.56 28.23 -6.23
C MET A 121 -12.05 28.04 -6.11
N ALA A 122 -11.57 27.20 -5.20
CA ALA A 122 -10.14 26.93 -5.00
C ALA A 122 -9.47 26.44 -6.28
N GLN A 123 -10.06 25.46 -6.98
CA GLN A 123 -9.56 24.97 -8.27
C GLN A 123 -9.49 26.04 -9.38
N ARG A 124 -10.24 27.14 -9.25
CA ARG A 124 -10.33 28.25 -10.22
C ARG A 124 -9.54 29.50 -9.82
N TYR A 125 -9.25 29.68 -8.53
CA TYR A 125 -8.77 30.95 -7.96
C TYR A 125 -7.58 30.80 -7.00
N LEU A 126 -7.11 29.59 -6.71
CA LEU A 126 -5.84 29.28 -6.07
C LEU A 126 -4.95 28.49 -7.04
N ASP A 127 -3.64 28.69 -6.91
CA ASP A 127 -2.64 27.99 -7.71
C ASP A 127 -2.49 26.52 -7.25
N GLY A 128 -1.99 25.65 -8.14
CA GLY A 128 -1.82 24.21 -7.87
C GLY A 128 -3.11 23.38 -7.81
N HIS A 129 -4.28 23.96 -8.12
CA HIS A 129 -5.58 23.28 -8.21
C HIS A 129 -5.98 22.43 -6.97
N VAL A 130 -5.57 22.87 -5.78
CA VAL A 130 -5.81 22.17 -4.51
C VAL A 130 -7.31 21.90 -4.23
N ARG A 131 -7.58 20.76 -3.58
CA ARG A 131 -8.96 20.20 -3.43
C ARG A 131 -9.39 19.84 -2.01
N LYS A 132 -8.51 19.83 -1.00
CA LYS A 132 -8.90 19.61 0.40
C LYS A 132 -8.92 20.94 1.12
N LEU A 133 -9.81 21.10 2.10
CA LEU A 133 -9.89 22.33 2.92
C LEU A 133 -8.53 22.67 3.54
N SER A 134 -7.87 21.68 4.16
CA SER A 134 -6.51 21.82 4.74
C SER A 134 -5.48 22.41 3.78
N ASP A 135 -5.55 22.05 2.50
CA ASP A 135 -4.53 22.43 1.51
C ASP A 135 -4.89 23.75 0.83
N CYS A 136 -6.19 24.03 0.66
CA CYS A 136 -6.69 25.34 0.24
C CYS A 136 -6.38 26.42 1.29
N LEU A 137 -6.51 26.09 2.58
CA LEU A 137 -6.20 26.99 3.69
C LEU A 137 -4.69 27.30 3.76
N LYS A 138 -3.82 26.29 3.63
CA LYS A 138 -2.35 26.49 3.54
C LYS A 138 -1.98 27.45 2.40
N VAL A 139 -2.49 27.21 1.19
CA VAL A 139 -2.22 28.05 0.01
C VAL A 139 -2.79 29.46 0.18
N ALA A 140 -3.91 29.62 0.88
CA ALA A 140 -4.50 30.92 1.19
C ALA A 140 -3.88 31.64 2.42
N GLY A 141 -2.95 31.01 3.14
CA GLY A 141 -2.34 31.56 4.37
C GLY A 141 -3.27 31.59 5.60
N ILE A 142 -4.32 30.76 5.61
CA ILE A 142 -5.35 30.73 6.65
C ILE A 142 -5.10 29.56 7.61
N ASN A 143 -5.24 29.78 8.92
CA ASN A 143 -5.01 28.75 9.95
C ASN A 143 -6.33 28.33 10.62
N ASN A 144 -6.70 27.05 10.48
CA ASN A 144 -7.83 26.46 11.20
C ASN A 144 -7.37 25.93 12.57
N ARG A 145 -8.01 26.43 13.64
CA ARG A 145 -7.66 26.10 15.03
C ARG A 145 -8.40 24.87 15.57
N HIS A 146 -9.49 24.45 14.92
CA HIS A 146 -10.36 23.35 15.37
C HIS A 146 -10.78 22.48 14.16
N PRO A 147 -9.82 21.85 13.43
CA PRO A 147 -10.14 20.99 12.29
C PRO A 147 -10.95 19.75 12.72
N HIS A 148 -11.89 19.30 11.89
CA HIS A 148 -12.80 18.18 12.19
C HIS A 148 -13.72 18.43 13.40
N ALA A 149 -14.09 19.70 13.56
CA ALA A 149 -15.27 20.14 14.30
C ALA A 149 -16.05 21.09 13.38
N ALA A 150 -17.35 20.84 13.20
CA ALA A 150 -18.10 21.47 12.11
C ALA A 150 -18.08 23.02 12.18
N LEU A 151 -18.04 23.61 13.38
CA LEU A 151 -17.90 25.08 13.48
C LEU A 151 -16.52 25.58 13.03
N GLY A 152 -15.43 24.89 13.37
CA GLY A 152 -14.08 25.29 12.98
C GLY A 152 -13.83 25.17 11.48
N ASP A 153 -14.35 24.10 10.86
CA ASP A 153 -14.27 23.90 9.41
C ASP A 153 -15.20 24.88 8.67
N ALA A 154 -16.36 25.25 9.23
CA ALA A 154 -17.21 26.34 8.71
C ALA A 154 -16.56 27.73 8.88
N GLU A 155 -15.87 28.02 9.99
CA GLU A 155 -15.12 29.27 10.21
C GLU A 155 -13.96 29.41 9.22
N ALA A 156 -13.16 28.36 9.05
CA ALA A 156 -12.07 28.36 8.09
C ALA A 156 -12.58 28.44 6.64
N THR A 157 -13.70 27.78 6.32
CA THR A 157 -14.39 27.92 5.03
C THR A 157 -14.92 29.33 4.81
N ALA A 158 -15.35 30.03 5.86
CA ALA A 158 -15.80 31.43 5.77
C ALA A 158 -14.64 32.38 5.45
N GLU A 159 -13.47 32.21 6.07
CA GLU A 159 -12.28 33.00 5.74
C GLU A 159 -11.78 32.70 4.31
N LEU A 160 -11.81 31.44 3.89
CA LEU A 160 -11.48 31.03 2.52
C LEU A 160 -12.46 31.59 1.48
N PHE A 161 -13.77 31.61 1.79
CA PHE A 161 -14.77 32.26 0.95
C PHE A 161 -14.55 33.77 0.85
N ARG A 162 -14.23 34.43 1.98
CA ARG A 162 -13.89 35.86 2.02
C ARG A 162 -12.63 36.20 1.20
N HIS A 163 -11.67 35.28 1.07
CA HIS A 163 -10.54 35.40 0.14
C HIS A 163 -10.99 35.37 -1.34
N PHE A 164 -12.02 34.59 -1.69
CA PHE A 164 -12.56 34.54 -3.06
C PHE A 164 -13.55 35.65 -3.39
N LEU A 165 -14.27 36.20 -2.40
CA LEU A 165 -15.35 37.18 -2.59
C LEU A 165 -14.98 38.37 -3.52
N PRO A 166 -13.78 38.98 -3.45
CA PRO A 166 -13.38 40.05 -4.38
C PRO A 166 -13.28 39.59 -5.84
N LYS A 167 -12.85 38.33 -6.07
CA LYS A 167 -12.71 37.70 -7.40
C LYS A 167 -14.08 37.29 -7.99
N MET A 168 -15.16 37.36 -7.20
CA MET A 168 -16.47 36.78 -7.54
C MET A 168 -17.61 37.80 -7.72
N ARG A 169 -17.42 39.10 -7.47
CA ARG A 169 -18.51 40.08 -7.35
C ARG A 169 -19.59 40.02 -8.45
N GLY A 170 -19.22 39.91 -9.73
CA GLY A 170 -20.17 39.83 -10.85
C GLY A 170 -20.90 38.49 -11.03
N TYR A 171 -20.58 37.46 -10.24
CA TYR A 171 -21.28 36.16 -10.20
C TYR A 171 -22.24 36.07 -9.00
N LEU A 172 -22.01 36.88 -7.95
CA LEU A 172 -22.89 36.95 -6.77
C LEU A 172 -24.27 37.52 -7.13
N ASP A 173 -24.35 38.40 -8.14
CA ASP A 173 -25.61 38.95 -8.67
C ASP A 173 -26.52 37.88 -9.32
N SER A 174 -25.97 36.71 -9.65
CA SER A 174 -26.71 35.55 -10.19
C SER A 174 -26.98 34.44 -9.17
N CYS A 175 -26.57 34.59 -7.91
CA CYS A 175 -26.82 33.61 -6.86
C CYS A 175 -28.22 33.80 -6.25
N GLU A 176 -29.00 32.73 -6.15
CA GLU A 176 -30.30 32.77 -5.46
C GLU A 176 -30.13 32.70 -3.94
N VAL A 177 -31.11 33.18 -3.18
CA VAL A 177 -31.15 32.93 -1.73
C VAL A 177 -31.99 31.68 -1.42
N LEU A 178 -31.55 30.87 -0.46
CA LEU A 178 -32.31 29.71 -0.01
C LEU A 178 -33.63 30.16 0.61
N ASN A 179 -34.75 29.82 -0.04
CA ASN A 179 -36.10 30.09 0.46
C ASN A 179 -36.71 28.81 1.02
N LEU A 180 -36.83 28.75 2.36
CA LEU A 180 -37.46 27.67 3.11
C LEU A 180 -38.87 28.06 3.56
N ASN A 181 -39.81 27.11 3.48
CA ASN A 181 -41.11 27.26 4.12
C ASN A 181 -40.97 27.09 5.65
N LEU A 182 -40.59 28.18 6.34
CA LEU A 182 -40.44 28.20 7.81
C LEU A 182 -41.75 27.88 8.54
N ASP A 183 -42.92 28.10 7.92
CA ASP A 183 -44.20 27.78 8.54
C ASP A 183 -44.49 26.27 8.59
N ALA A 184 -43.87 25.47 7.71
CA ALA A 184 -43.90 24.01 7.81
C ALA A 184 -43.09 23.46 9.00
N LEU A 185 -42.26 24.29 9.65
CA LEU A 185 -41.53 23.97 10.88
C LEU A 185 -42.25 24.48 12.15
N ASN A 186 -43.45 25.09 12.01
CA ASN A 186 -44.25 25.49 13.17
C ASN A 186 -44.93 24.27 13.82
N GLY A 187 -44.74 24.12 15.14
CA GLY A 187 -45.33 23.02 15.90
C GLY A 187 -44.43 21.79 16.06
N LEU A 188 -43.20 21.82 15.52
CA LEU A 188 -42.13 20.96 16.01
C LEU A 188 -41.74 21.38 17.43
N ASP A 189 -41.41 20.40 18.27
CA ASP A 189 -40.78 20.63 19.57
C ASP A 189 -39.41 21.33 19.38
N SER A 190 -38.94 22.02 20.41
CA SER A 190 -37.64 22.68 20.40
C SER A 190 -36.85 22.36 21.66
N ALA A 191 -35.62 21.89 21.47
CA ALA A 191 -34.69 21.55 22.53
C ALA A 191 -33.49 22.52 22.51
N PRO A 192 -32.86 22.80 23.66
CA PRO A 192 -31.67 23.65 23.70
C PRO A 192 -30.53 23.00 22.92
N VAL A 193 -29.82 23.79 22.12
CA VAL A 193 -28.60 23.37 21.42
C VAL A 193 -27.55 22.85 22.40
N LEU A 194 -26.84 21.79 22.00
CA LEU A 194 -25.72 21.24 22.75
C LEU A 194 -24.42 21.52 21.99
N PRO A 195 -23.74 22.65 22.23
CA PRO A 195 -22.45 22.92 21.62
C PRO A 195 -21.42 21.88 22.08
N ARG A 196 -20.49 21.54 21.20
CA ARG A 196 -19.39 20.64 21.49
C ARG A 196 -18.46 21.31 22.51
N LYS A 197 -18.10 20.58 23.56
CA LYS A 197 -17.22 21.10 24.62
C LYS A 197 -15.77 20.99 24.18
N ASP A 198 -15.01 22.07 24.32
CA ASP A 198 -13.55 22.01 24.27
C ASP A 198 -13.02 21.15 25.43
N THR A 199 -12.72 19.89 25.14
CA THR A 199 -12.02 18.95 26.03
C THR A 199 -10.53 18.87 25.68
N SER A 200 -9.95 20.01 25.31
CA SER A 200 -8.64 20.20 24.67
C SER A 200 -7.40 19.86 25.50
N VAL A 201 -7.56 19.22 26.67
CA VAL A 201 -6.47 18.72 27.52
C VAL A 201 -6.39 17.18 27.50
N ASP A 202 -7.53 16.49 27.47
CA ASP A 202 -7.57 15.02 27.37
C ASP A 202 -7.75 14.56 25.91
N VAL A 203 -8.53 15.29 25.09
CA VAL A 203 -8.60 15.05 23.63
C VAL A 203 -7.25 15.33 22.96
N ALA A 204 -6.40 16.18 23.56
CA ALA A 204 -5.01 16.34 23.14
C ALA A 204 -4.19 15.04 23.30
N LYS A 205 -4.54 14.16 24.24
CA LYS A 205 -3.91 12.84 24.44
C LYS A 205 -4.52 11.77 23.52
N GLU A 206 -5.84 11.81 23.30
CA GLU A 206 -6.53 10.92 22.34
C GLU A 206 -6.09 11.19 20.88
N HIS A 207 -6.08 12.46 20.44
CA HIS A 207 -5.57 12.82 19.11
C HIS A 207 -4.04 12.69 18.99
N TRP A 208 -3.28 12.75 20.09
CA TRP A 208 -1.86 12.40 20.12
C TRP A 208 -1.68 10.91 19.82
N LEU A 209 -2.37 10.02 20.53
CA LEU A 209 -2.35 8.57 20.30
C LEU A 209 -2.74 8.20 18.85
N ALA A 210 -3.83 8.79 18.33
CA ALA A 210 -4.25 8.58 16.94
C ALA A 210 -3.22 9.10 15.91
N ARG A 211 -2.58 10.24 16.17
CA ARG A 211 -1.45 10.74 15.35
C ARG A 211 -0.22 9.83 15.43
N LEU A 212 0.04 9.21 16.59
CA LEU A 212 1.14 8.27 16.83
C LEU A 212 1.00 7.02 15.94
N ALA A 213 -0.20 6.45 15.89
CA ALA A 213 -0.50 5.29 15.07
C ALA A 213 -0.41 5.63 13.57
N ALA A 214 -0.88 6.82 13.18
CA ALA A 214 -0.71 7.32 11.82
C ALA A 214 0.77 7.54 11.43
N SER A 215 1.60 8.14 12.29
CA SER A 215 3.01 8.44 11.98
C SER A 215 3.88 7.18 11.93
N THR A 216 3.68 6.25 12.88
CA THR A 216 4.38 4.95 12.90
C THR A 216 4.04 4.04 11.71
N SER A 217 2.96 4.32 10.97
CA SER A 217 2.56 3.58 9.76
C SER A 217 3.39 3.84 8.51
N SER A 218 4.25 4.87 8.50
CA SER A 218 5.01 5.29 7.32
C SER A 218 6.11 4.31 6.87
N TYR A 219 6.63 3.47 7.78
CA TYR A 219 7.87 2.69 7.57
C TYR A 219 7.70 1.16 7.45
N ASN A 220 6.58 0.69 6.88
CA ASN A 220 6.54 -0.55 6.09
C ASN A 220 5.21 -0.66 5.31
N SER A 221 5.21 -1.37 4.18
CA SER A 221 3.98 -1.67 3.43
C SER A 221 3.18 -2.83 4.06
N ASP A 222 3.13 -2.91 5.38
CA ASP A 222 2.54 -4.02 6.13
C ASP A 222 1.31 -3.55 6.91
N GLU A 223 0.15 -3.85 6.33
CA GLU A 223 -1.17 -3.56 6.88
C GLU A 223 -1.32 -4.13 8.30
N ALA A 224 -0.71 -5.29 8.59
CA ALA A 224 -0.75 -5.94 9.90
C ALA A 224 -0.25 -5.04 11.03
N ALA A 225 0.94 -4.44 10.86
CA ALA A 225 1.59 -3.63 11.87
C ALA A 225 0.86 -2.31 12.12
N ARG A 226 0.32 -1.68 11.06
CA ARG A 226 -0.49 -0.46 11.18
C ARG A 226 -1.78 -0.74 11.93
N GLU A 227 -2.55 -1.75 11.52
CA GLU A 227 -3.85 -2.04 12.13
C GLU A 227 -3.67 -2.44 13.61
N TYR A 228 -2.62 -3.19 13.94
CA TYR A 228 -2.28 -3.49 15.33
C TYR A 228 -1.92 -2.25 16.16
N LEU A 229 -1.07 -1.35 15.64
CA LEU A 229 -0.72 -0.10 16.33
C LEU A 229 -1.89 0.89 16.44
N ASN A 230 -2.83 0.89 15.47
CA ASN A 230 -4.07 1.64 15.56
C ASN A 230 -4.91 1.15 16.74
N LEU A 231 -5.23 -0.15 16.80
CA LEU A 231 -6.03 -0.68 17.92
C LEU A 231 -5.30 -0.50 19.26
N LEU A 232 -3.98 -0.68 19.29
CA LEU A 232 -3.16 -0.46 20.49
C LEU A 232 -3.26 0.99 21.00
N ALA A 233 -3.26 1.97 20.10
CA ALA A 233 -3.47 3.37 20.43
C ALA A 233 -4.91 3.65 20.90
N ASP A 234 -5.91 3.03 20.25
CA ASP A 234 -7.33 3.20 20.55
C ASP A 234 -7.71 2.64 21.94
N VAL A 235 -7.17 1.49 22.35
CA VAL A 235 -7.49 0.89 23.67
C VAL A 235 -6.68 1.50 24.82
N LEU A 236 -5.42 1.92 24.59
CA LEU A 236 -4.58 2.52 25.64
C LEU A 236 -4.97 3.96 26.03
N VAL A 237 -6.10 4.48 25.53
CA VAL A 237 -6.62 5.83 25.80
C VAL A 237 -6.77 6.11 27.30
N ASP A 238 -7.30 5.19 28.11
CA ASP A 238 -7.40 5.37 29.59
C ASP A 238 -6.07 5.10 30.33
N GLY A 239 -5.08 4.55 29.62
CA GLY A 239 -3.79 4.10 30.15
C GLY A 239 -3.84 2.74 30.85
N ARG A 240 -4.76 1.85 30.47
CA ARG A 240 -4.83 0.42 30.85
C ARG A 240 -5.17 -0.46 29.66
N LEU A 241 -5.26 -1.76 29.92
CA LEU A 241 -5.92 -2.73 29.06
C LEU A 241 -6.89 -3.58 29.90
N ASP A 242 -8.15 -3.66 29.51
CA ASP A 242 -9.13 -4.60 30.09
C ASP A 242 -9.08 -5.99 29.42
N GLU A 243 -9.74 -6.99 30.00
CA GLU A 243 -9.69 -8.37 29.50
C GLU A 243 -10.21 -8.51 28.05
N GLY A 244 -11.17 -7.68 27.64
CA GLY A 244 -11.72 -7.64 26.27
C GLY A 244 -10.86 -6.81 25.31
N GLU A 245 -10.15 -5.79 25.79
CA GLU A 245 -9.18 -5.03 25.00
C GLU A 245 -7.92 -5.86 24.72
N VAL A 246 -7.45 -6.64 25.70
CA VAL A 246 -6.41 -7.66 25.48
C VAL A 246 -6.91 -8.75 24.53
N GLU A 247 -8.15 -9.24 24.69
CA GLU A 247 -8.74 -10.22 23.76
C GLU A 247 -8.82 -9.65 22.33
N ALA A 248 -9.24 -8.39 22.14
CA ALA A 248 -9.28 -7.73 20.85
C ALA A 248 -7.88 -7.53 20.22
N LEU A 249 -6.87 -7.16 21.02
CA LEU A 249 -5.48 -7.08 20.56
C LEU A 249 -4.93 -8.46 20.16
N VAL A 250 -5.24 -9.51 20.93
CA VAL A 250 -4.85 -10.90 20.62
C VAL A 250 -5.60 -11.42 19.39
N GLU A 251 -6.89 -11.12 19.22
CA GLU A 251 -7.65 -11.41 18.00
C GLU A 251 -7.08 -10.67 16.80
N LEU A 252 -6.67 -9.41 16.94
CA LEU A 252 -6.10 -8.62 15.84
C LEU A 252 -4.70 -9.10 15.45
N ALA A 253 -3.85 -9.39 16.44
CA ALA A 253 -2.57 -10.05 16.24
C ALA A 253 -2.75 -11.43 15.58
N SER A 254 -3.79 -12.19 15.95
CA SER A 254 -4.11 -13.50 15.33
C SER A 254 -4.69 -13.38 13.92
N LYS A 255 -5.50 -12.34 13.66
CA LYS A 255 -6.12 -12.04 12.35
C LYS A 255 -5.05 -11.72 11.29
N TYR A 256 -3.99 -11.00 11.66
CA TYR A 256 -2.85 -10.72 10.79
C TYR A 256 -1.64 -11.66 11.02
N GLN A 257 -1.71 -12.52 12.04
CA GLN A 257 -0.67 -13.46 12.48
C GLN A 257 0.68 -12.76 12.73
N LEU A 258 0.67 -11.76 13.61
CA LEU A 258 1.87 -11.22 14.24
C LEU A 258 2.35 -12.18 15.34
N GLY A 259 3.64 -12.49 15.37
CA GLY A 259 4.26 -13.31 16.42
C GLY A 259 4.50 -12.52 17.71
N ALA A 260 4.87 -13.21 18.79
CA ALA A 260 5.18 -12.57 20.07
C ALA A 260 6.35 -11.57 19.95
N ASP A 261 7.36 -11.90 19.16
CA ASP A 261 8.51 -11.00 18.89
C ASP A 261 8.09 -9.77 18.05
N ASP A 262 7.21 -9.95 17.05
CA ASP A 262 6.67 -8.85 16.24
C ASP A 262 5.86 -7.88 17.12
N VAL A 263 4.99 -8.42 17.99
CA VAL A 263 4.18 -7.64 18.95
C VAL A 263 5.09 -6.90 19.94
N ALA A 264 6.12 -7.55 20.48
CA ALA A 264 7.06 -6.92 21.39
C ALA A 264 7.87 -5.79 20.73
N GLU A 265 8.24 -5.92 19.45
CA GLU A 265 8.89 -4.82 18.71
C GLU A 265 7.92 -3.65 18.51
N LEU A 266 6.65 -3.91 18.20
CA LEU A 266 5.62 -2.88 18.07
C LEU A 266 5.34 -2.17 19.41
N HIS A 267 5.41 -2.88 20.54
CA HIS A 267 5.29 -2.28 21.88
C HIS A 267 6.51 -1.42 22.26
N ASP A 268 7.75 -1.88 22.02
CA ASP A 268 8.98 -1.08 22.22
C ASP A 268 8.93 0.19 21.34
N ARG A 269 8.45 0.07 20.09
CA ARG A 269 8.26 1.18 19.14
C ARG A 269 7.24 2.20 19.63
N PHE A 270 6.07 1.75 20.06
CA PHE A 270 4.98 2.61 20.56
C PHE A 270 5.38 3.40 21.81
N LEU A 271 6.08 2.77 22.76
CA LEU A 271 6.57 3.46 23.97
C LEU A 271 7.67 4.50 23.68
N ARG A 272 8.42 4.35 22.58
CA ARG A 272 9.43 5.34 22.16
C ARG A 272 8.80 6.59 21.57
N SER A 273 7.77 6.46 20.74
CA SER A 273 7.06 7.62 20.20
C SER A 273 6.31 8.37 21.31
N LEU A 274 5.71 7.66 22.28
CA LEU A 274 5.18 8.29 23.50
C LEU A 274 6.26 9.05 24.30
N ALA A 275 7.48 8.48 24.42
CA ALA A 275 8.59 9.16 25.10
C ALA A 275 9.12 10.37 24.32
N VAL A 276 9.23 10.30 22.99
CA VAL A 276 9.66 11.42 22.14
C VAL A 276 8.69 12.60 22.24
N ASP A 277 7.38 12.35 22.19
CA ASP A 277 6.37 13.40 22.32
C ASP A 277 6.29 13.96 23.75
N ALA A 278 6.50 13.15 24.79
CA ALA A 278 6.61 13.63 26.17
C ALA A 278 7.89 14.44 26.46
N TRP A 279 8.85 14.49 25.52
CA TRP A 279 10.00 15.41 25.55
C TRP A 279 9.84 16.57 24.54
N ALA A 280 8.71 16.70 23.83
CA ALA A 280 8.53 17.70 22.78
C ALA A 280 8.43 19.15 23.28
N ASP A 281 8.20 19.36 24.58
CA ASP A 281 8.28 20.66 25.28
C ASP A 281 9.56 20.80 26.13
N GLY A 282 10.49 19.84 26.01
CA GLY A 282 11.71 19.76 26.80
C GLY A 282 11.56 19.22 28.23
N VAL A 283 10.35 18.91 28.73
CA VAL A 283 10.13 18.53 30.15
C VAL A 283 9.05 17.46 30.34
N VAL A 284 9.45 16.17 30.36
CA VAL A 284 8.56 15.08 30.82
C VAL A 284 8.06 15.37 32.24
N THR A 285 6.77 15.69 32.39
CA THR A 285 6.22 15.99 33.72
C THR A 285 6.08 14.71 34.55
N PRO A 286 5.90 14.82 35.90
CA PRO A 286 5.56 13.67 36.73
C PRO A 286 4.26 12.96 36.30
N ALA A 287 3.37 13.63 35.55
CA ALA A 287 2.14 13.05 35.03
C ALA A 287 2.41 12.17 33.80
N GLU A 288 3.12 12.67 32.76
CA GLU A 288 3.55 11.83 31.62
C GLU A 288 4.42 10.67 32.10
N ARG A 289 5.42 10.91 32.96
CA ARG A 289 6.28 9.84 33.49
C ARG A 289 5.46 8.75 34.19
N SER A 290 4.45 9.11 34.96
CA SER A 290 3.58 8.14 35.67
C SER A 290 2.51 7.48 34.79
N TRP A 291 2.32 7.96 33.56
CA TRP A 291 1.40 7.42 32.57
C TRP A 291 2.12 6.48 31.59
N ILE A 292 3.27 6.91 31.04
CA ILE A 292 4.10 6.08 30.15
C ILE A 292 4.66 4.85 30.90
N ILE A 293 5.06 5.00 32.17
CA ILE A 293 5.46 3.84 33.00
C ILE A 293 4.28 2.86 33.18
N ARG A 294 3.04 3.36 33.34
CA ARG A 294 1.86 2.51 33.47
C ARG A 294 1.55 1.76 32.18
N ILE A 295 1.59 2.44 31.03
CA ILE A 295 1.44 1.78 29.73
C ILE A 295 2.52 0.71 29.54
N ALA A 296 3.75 0.94 30.01
CA ALA A 296 4.81 -0.05 29.96
C ALA A 296 4.56 -1.29 30.86
N ASP A 297 3.96 -1.11 32.04
CA ASP A 297 3.50 -2.22 32.90
C ASP A 297 2.42 -3.06 32.20
N GLU A 298 1.39 -2.42 31.62
CA GLU A 298 0.27 -3.11 30.94
C GLU A 298 0.74 -3.82 29.66
N LEU A 299 1.71 -3.24 28.93
CA LEU A 299 2.39 -3.86 27.77
C LEU A 299 3.54 -4.80 28.15
N GLN A 300 3.80 -5.02 29.45
CA GLN A 300 4.87 -5.89 29.96
C GLN A 300 6.30 -5.53 29.50
N VAL A 301 6.50 -4.30 29.01
CA VAL A 301 7.81 -3.82 28.52
C VAL A 301 8.70 -3.45 29.72
N PRO A 302 9.91 -4.02 29.85
CA PRO A 302 10.71 -3.86 31.06
C PRO A 302 10.97 -2.40 31.47
N HIS A 303 10.69 -2.05 32.74
CA HIS A 303 10.91 -0.69 33.27
C HIS A 303 12.31 -0.14 33.02
N SER A 304 13.33 -1.00 32.93
CA SER A 304 14.72 -0.62 32.60
C SER A 304 14.89 -0.01 31.20
N ARG A 305 13.96 -0.28 30.26
CA ARG A 305 13.90 0.34 28.93
C ARG A 305 13.28 1.73 29.01
N VAL A 306 12.10 1.84 29.62
CA VAL A 306 11.37 3.11 29.77
C VAL A 306 12.07 4.09 30.71
N THR A 307 12.75 3.60 31.75
CA THR A 307 13.58 4.43 32.64
C THR A 307 14.73 5.09 31.88
N LYS A 308 15.26 4.49 30.81
CA LYS A 308 16.25 5.17 29.94
C LYS A 308 15.58 6.26 29.10
N LEU A 309 14.49 5.93 28.41
CA LEU A 309 13.76 6.86 27.52
C LEU A 309 13.24 8.12 28.24
N LEU A 310 12.91 8.00 29.53
CA LEU A 310 12.37 9.10 30.35
C LEU A 310 13.40 9.71 31.34
N ALA A 311 14.68 9.33 31.29
CA ALA A 311 15.69 9.78 32.26
C ALA A 311 15.95 11.29 32.16
N THR A 312 15.94 12.00 33.29
CA THR A 312 16.37 13.41 33.31
C THR A 312 17.88 13.53 33.16
N PRO A 313 18.40 14.68 32.70
CA PRO A 313 19.85 14.92 32.61
C PRO A 313 20.62 14.76 33.94
N ALA A 314 19.96 14.76 35.10
CA ALA A 314 20.59 14.48 36.40
C ALA A 314 20.59 12.99 36.79
N GLU A 315 19.69 12.19 36.21
CA GLU A 315 19.64 10.73 36.36
C GLU A 315 20.60 10.06 35.37
N SER A 316 20.61 10.48 34.10
CA SER A 316 21.53 10.01 33.06
C SER A 316 23.01 10.19 33.46
N ARG A 317 23.34 11.33 34.09
CA ARG A 317 24.68 11.59 34.66
C ARG A 317 25.14 10.60 35.74
N LYS A 318 24.25 9.76 36.31
CA LYS A 318 24.63 8.67 37.24
C LYS A 318 24.76 7.31 36.55
N ALA A 319 24.10 7.09 35.41
CA ALA A 319 24.22 5.89 34.58
C ALA A 319 25.44 6.00 33.65
N GLY A 320 26.63 6.19 34.24
CA GLY A 320 27.75 6.81 33.55
C GLY A 320 28.36 6.01 32.39
N SER A 321 28.27 6.57 31.17
CA SER A 321 29.32 6.45 30.13
C SER A 321 29.29 7.55 29.06
N PHE A 322 28.72 8.73 29.33
CA PHE A 322 28.76 9.87 28.39
C PHE A 322 28.89 11.21 29.14
N ASN A 323 29.51 12.20 28.49
CA ASN A 323 29.68 13.56 29.02
C ASN A 323 28.85 14.55 28.20
N GLU A 324 27.53 14.49 28.36
CA GLU A 324 26.56 15.33 27.62
C GLU A 324 26.82 16.84 27.80
N SER A 325 27.42 17.25 28.91
CA SER A 325 27.83 18.63 29.25
C SER A 325 28.91 19.25 28.33
N ALA A 326 29.07 18.72 27.11
CA ALA A 326 29.87 19.27 26.01
C ALA A 326 29.16 19.17 24.64
N LEU A 327 27.89 18.72 24.59
CA LEU A 327 27.03 18.80 23.41
C LEU A 327 26.00 19.92 23.60
N GLU A 328 26.39 21.13 23.25
CA GLU A 328 25.48 22.21 22.87
C GLU A 328 25.29 22.16 21.35
N LEU A 329 24.05 22.28 20.86
CA LEU A 329 23.78 22.50 19.43
C LEU A 329 23.75 24.00 19.14
N LEU A 330 24.28 24.40 17.98
CA LEU A 330 24.28 25.76 17.48
C LEU A 330 23.67 25.81 16.06
N PRO A 331 23.10 26.95 15.62
CA PRO A 331 22.65 27.10 14.25
C PRO A 331 23.77 26.77 13.25
N GLY A 332 23.48 25.91 12.28
CA GLY A 332 24.43 25.38 11.30
C GLY A 332 25.13 24.07 11.68
N ASP A 333 25.01 23.57 12.92
CA ASP A 333 25.58 22.25 13.29
C ASP A 333 24.98 21.13 12.44
N ARG A 334 25.81 20.15 12.05
CA ARG A 334 25.37 19.04 11.20
C ARG A 334 24.84 17.85 12.01
N VAL A 335 23.58 17.47 11.81
CA VAL A 335 22.97 16.31 12.46
C VAL A 335 22.61 15.21 11.45
N THR A 336 22.62 13.95 11.89
CA THR A 336 22.29 12.79 11.06
C THR A 336 21.35 11.84 11.80
N PHE A 337 20.42 11.20 11.08
CA PHE A 337 19.48 10.23 11.64
C PHE A 337 19.73 8.80 11.13
N THR A 338 19.52 7.76 11.95
CA THR A 338 19.63 6.34 11.57
C THR A 338 18.67 5.40 12.32
N GLY A 339 18.39 4.24 11.72
CA GLY A 339 17.41 3.27 12.22
C GLY A 339 15.98 3.55 11.75
N ALA A 340 15.05 2.73 12.24
CA ALA A 340 13.60 2.95 12.14
C ALA A 340 13.18 3.80 13.35
N LEU A 341 13.05 5.10 13.11
CA LEU A 341 12.87 6.14 14.13
C LEU A 341 11.40 6.18 14.59
N ALA A 342 11.17 6.71 15.79
CA ALA A 342 9.84 6.83 16.39
C ALA A 342 8.97 7.88 15.68
N LEU A 343 9.57 8.97 15.19
CA LEU A 343 8.97 9.87 14.20
C LEU A 343 9.51 9.55 12.79
N PRO A 344 8.72 9.75 11.71
CA PRO A 344 9.20 9.65 10.33
C PRO A 344 10.46 10.50 10.13
N ARG A 345 11.44 9.98 9.38
CA ARG A 345 12.72 10.69 9.22
C ARG A 345 12.50 12.10 8.69
N GLU A 346 11.70 12.27 7.65
CA GLU A 346 11.40 13.60 7.08
C GLU A 346 10.90 14.61 8.12
N GLU A 347 10.11 14.19 9.12
CA GLU A 347 9.65 15.08 10.19
C GLU A 347 10.81 15.47 11.13
N TRP A 348 11.71 14.53 11.45
CA TRP A 348 12.93 14.81 12.19
C TRP A 348 13.89 15.75 11.43
N GLU A 349 14.02 15.58 10.11
CA GLU A 349 14.87 16.44 9.27
C GLU A 349 14.25 17.84 9.11
N ALA A 350 12.91 17.94 9.01
CA ALA A 350 12.19 19.21 9.02
C ALA A 350 12.30 19.95 10.36
N ARG A 351 12.07 19.29 11.50
CA ARG A 351 12.21 19.88 12.84
C ARG A 351 13.64 20.38 13.10
N ALA A 352 14.64 19.60 12.70
CA ALA A 352 16.05 20.00 12.79
C ALA A 352 16.37 21.22 11.91
N THR A 353 15.91 21.23 10.66
CA THR A 353 16.14 22.34 9.72
C THR A 353 15.43 23.62 10.18
N ALA A 354 14.25 23.51 10.78
CA ALA A 354 13.51 24.66 11.33
C ALA A 354 14.23 25.35 12.50
N ALA A 355 14.99 24.60 13.31
CA ALA A 355 15.90 25.15 14.32
C ALA A 355 17.28 25.58 13.75
N GLY A 356 17.42 25.63 12.42
CA GLY A 356 18.65 26.06 11.74
C GLY A 356 19.76 25.00 11.69
N LEU A 357 19.50 23.72 11.97
CA LEU A 357 20.51 22.65 11.88
C LEU A 357 20.64 22.10 10.46
N ASN A 358 21.87 21.72 10.09
CA ASN A 358 22.18 21.13 8.78
C ASN A 358 21.96 19.61 8.80
N VAL A 359 21.00 19.09 8.04
CA VAL A 359 20.64 17.66 8.11
C VAL A 359 21.34 16.81 7.03
N GLY A 360 21.33 15.49 7.20
CA GLY A 360 21.60 14.49 6.17
C GLY A 360 22.71 13.52 6.54
N GLY A 361 23.37 12.93 5.53
CA GLY A 361 24.37 11.86 5.72
C GLY A 361 25.56 12.21 6.63
N ILE A 362 26.04 11.20 7.38
CA ILE A 362 27.09 11.35 8.40
C ILE A 362 28.48 11.63 7.81
N ARG A 363 29.12 12.68 8.32
CA ARG A 363 30.46 13.17 7.94
C ARG A 363 31.33 13.32 9.19
N GLN A 364 32.62 13.62 9.03
CA GLN A 364 33.52 13.88 10.16
C GLN A 364 33.17 15.15 10.94
N ASN A 365 32.44 16.09 10.32
CA ASN A 365 31.90 17.29 10.94
C ASN A 365 30.42 17.17 11.35
N SER A 366 29.85 15.96 11.40
CA SER A 366 28.54 15.76 12.05
C SER A 366 28.71 15.97 13.56
N LYS A 367 27.92 16.88 14.14
CA LYS A 367 27.88 17.20 15.57
C LYS A 367 27.33 16.06 16.40
N LEU A 368 26.33 15.33 15.89
CA LEU A 368 25.79 14.10 16.46
C LEU A 368 25.12 13.19 15.41
N LEU A 369 24.94 11.92 15.79
CA LEU A 369 24.09 10.93 15.12
C LEU A 369 22.93 10.56 16.06
N VAL A 370 21.70 10.85 15.66
CA VAL A 370 20.49 10.34 16.30
C VAL A 370 20.23 8.92 15.82
N SER A 371 20.04 7.97 16.74
CA SER A 371 19.77 6.57 16.41
C SER A 371 18.55 6.04 17.16
N ALA A 372 17.66 5.36 16.43
CA ALA A 372 16.56 4.60 17.02
C ALA A 372 17.06 3.46 17.93
N ASP A 373 18.30 3.01 17.77
CA ASP A 373 18.94 2.06 18.68
C ASP A 373 20.43 2.36 18.83
N LEU A 374 20.88 2.54 20.08
CA LEU A 374 22.26 2.89 20.44
C LEU A 374 23.20 1.68 20.36
N ASP A 375 22.67 0.46 20.47
CA ASP A 375 23.43 -0.78 20.37
C ASP A 375 23.60 -1.23 18.89
N SER A 376 22.83 -0.64 17.96
CA SER A 376 22.80 -0.96 16.53
C SER A 376 24.16 -0.97 15.84
N MET A 377 24.42 -2.02 15.07
CA MET A 377 25.64 -2.23 14.30
C MET A 377 25.55 -1.70 12.84
N SER A 378 24.61 -0.81 12.55
CA SER A 378 24.37 -0.28 11.19
C SER A 378 25.58 0.45 10.57
N GLY A 379 25.63 0.53 9.24
CA GLY A 379 26.70 1.23 8.51
C GLY A 379 26.76 2.76 8.72
N LYS A 380 25.77 3.38 9.38
CA LYS A 380 25.85 4.76 9.90
C LYS A 380 26.49 4.78 11.30
N MET A 381 26.09 3.88 12.19
CA MET A 381 26.67 3.70 13.54
C MET A 381 28.17 3.36 13.50
N GLN A 382 28.59 2.45 12.62
CA GLN A 382 30.00 2.13 12.41
C GLN A 382 30.82 3.34 11.94
N ARG A 383 30.22 4.23 11.13
CA ARG A 383 30.84 5.49 10.70
C ARG A 383 30.94 6.51 11.83
N ALA A 384 29.90 6.65 12.67
CA ALA A 384 29.95 7.53 13.84
C ALA A 384 31.10 7.14 14.79
N ARG A 385 31.16 5.86 15.18
CA ARG A 385 32.23 5.32 16.03
C ARG A 385 33.62 5.49 15.39
N ARG A 386 33.75 5.42 14.05
CA ARG A 386 35.01 5.66 13.32
C ARG A 386 35.39 7.15 13.21
N PHE A 387 34.43 8.06 13.20
CA PHE A 387 34.66 9.51 13.11
C PHE A 387 34.71 10.22 14.47
N GLY A 388 34.39 9.53 15.57
CA GLY A 388 34.26 10.13 16.90
C GLY A 388 32.98 10.95 17.10
N VAL A 389 32.02 10.83 16.17
CA VAL A 389 30.74 11.54 16.23
C VAL A 389 29.89 10.95 17.36
N PRO A 390 29.40 11.78 18.32
CA PRO A 390 28.49 11.35 19.36
C PRO A 390 27.25 10.64 18.81
N VAL A 391 26.78 9.61 19.51
CA VAL A 391 25.49 8.96 19.20
C VAL A 391 24.53 9.22 20.35
N VAL A 392 23.33 9.70 20.03
CA VAL A 392 22.24 9.98 20.97
C VAL A 392 20.96 9.27 20.51
N ASP A 393 20.01 9.08 21.42
CA ASP A 393 18.66 8.60 21.07
C ASP A 393 17.74 9.79 20.73
N GLU A 394 16.55 9.47 20.22
CA GLU A 394 15.57 10.47 19.80
C GLU A 394 15.13 11.40 20.95
N PRO A 395 14.78 10.91 22.17
CA PRO A 395 14.50 11.77 23.33
C PRO A 395 15.61 12.77 23.67
N THR A 396 16.87 12.31 23.68
CA THR A 396 18.03 13.18 23.93
C THR A 396 18.18 14.24 22.84
N PHE A 397 17.85 13.91 21.59
CA PHE A 397 17.85 14.88 20.50
C PHE A 397 16.69 15.89 20.59
N THR A 398 15.48 15.48 20.99
CA THR A 398 14.35 16.41 21.21
C THR A 398 14.75 17.53 22.16
N ARG A 399 15.37 17.18 23.29
CA ARG A 399 15.86 18.15 24.28
C ARG A 399 16.91 19.09 23.69
N LEU A 400 17.94 18.55 23.04
CA LEU A 400 19.02 19.37 22.44
C LEU A 400 18.52 20.32 21.34
N LEU A 401 17.41 19.97 20.68
CA LEU A 401 16.74 20.81 19.69
C LEU A 401 15.94 21.94 20.36
N GLN A 402 15.23 21.66 21.46
CA GLN A 402 14.50 22.67 22.22
C GLN A 402 15.45 23.64 22.94
N ASP A 403 16.52 23.12 23.56
CA ASP A 403 17.61 23.90 24.17
C ASP A 403 18.24 24.91 23.19
N LEU A 404 18.14 24.67 21.87
CA LEU A 404 18.61 25.55 20.80
C LEU A 404 17.55 26.59 20.37
N VAL A 405 16.27 26.20 20.29
CA VAL A 405 15.16 27.10 19.92
C VAL A 405 14.93 28.17 20.99
N ASP A 406 15.10 27.84 22.28
CA ASP A 406 14.93 28.78 23.39
C ASP A 406 16.10 29.77 23.59
N GLN A 407 17.04 29.87 22.63
CA GLN A 407 18.23 30.73 22.69
C GLN A 407 18.23 31.95 21.74
N GLU A 408 17.12 32.29 21.08
CA GLU A 408 17.05 33.59 20.36
C GLU A 408 17.09 34.79 21.34
N PRO A 409 17.95 35.79 21.11
CA PRO A 409 18.13 36.93 22.01
C PRO A 409 17.09 38.04 21.82
N ASP A 410 16.77 38.72 22.91
CA ASP A 410 15.80 39.81 22.98
C ASP A 410 16.17 41.02 22.09
N LEU A 411 15.42 41.24 21.01
CA LEU A 411 15.62 42.34 20.04
C LEU A 411 15.06 43.70 20.53
N ALA A 412 14.88 43.88 21.84
CA ALA A 412 14.29 45.08 22.44
C ALA A 412 15.29 46.17 22.90
N GLU A 413 16.61 45.93 22.87
CA GLU A 413 17.60 46.94 23.30
C GLU A 413 18.89 46.95 22.46
N ILE A 414 18.98 47.90 21.51
CA ILE A 414 20.16 48.74 21.19
C ILE A 414 19.66 49.86 20.28
N SER A 415 19.71 51.10 20.77
CA SER A 415 19.43 52.31 19.98
C SER A 415 20.28 53.47 20.51
N ALA A 416 20.68 54.34 19.58
CA ALA A 416 21.69 55.41 19.75
C ALA A 416 23.16 54.96 19.84
N GLU A 417 24.04 55.85 19.38
CA GLU A 417 25.52 55.80 19.45
C GLU A 417 26.26 54.84 18.48
N ASP A 418 26.06 55.03 17.17
CA ASP A 418 27.15 55.64 16.34
C ASP A 418 26.67 56.08 14.94
N THR A 419 26.49 57.38 14.71
CA THR A 419 26.12 57.97 13.41
C THR A 419 26.73 59.36 13.19
N ALA A 420 28.07 59.45 13.13
CA ALA A 420 28.78 60.70 12.80
C ALA A 420 30.13 60.49 12.09
N GLU A 421 30.12 60.48 10.75
CA GLU A 421 30.98 61.32 9.88
C GLU A 421 30.78 60.90 8.40
N THR A 422 29.87 61.58 7.70
CA THR A 422 30.15 62.57 6.61
C THR A 422 30.66 61.96 5.30
N ALA A 423 29.83 61.88 4.24
CA ALA A 423 29.37 62.96 3.35
C ALA A 423 30.34 63.18 2.15
N GLU A 424 29.96 63.80 1.02
CA GLU A 424 28.89 64.77 0.77
C GLU A 424 28.43 64.80 -0.72
N GLN A 425 27.49 65.70 -1.03
CA GLN A 425 27.09 66.24 -2.35
C GLN A 425 25.95 65.48 -3.09
N THR A 426 24.66 65.85 -2.90
CA THR A 426 23.89 67.02 -3.41
C THR A 426 23.38 66.86 -4.85
N THR A 427 22.12 67.18 -5.24
CA THR A 427 21.04 67.98 -4.60
C THR A 427 19.62 67.52 -5.05
N GLU A 428 18.61 67.88 -4.25
CA GLU A 428 17.16 67.95 -4.54
C GLU A 428 16.79 68.98 -5.67
N PRO A 429 15.53 69.15 -6.18
CA PRO A 429 14.25 69.02 -5.44
C PRO A 429 12.94 68.53 -6.16
N THR A 430 12.03 67.99 -5.34
CA THR A 430 10.53 68.13 -5.34
C THR A 430 9.64 67.88 -6.59
N ALA A 431 8.74 66.89 -6.41
CA ALA A 431 7.26 66.98 -6.47
C ALA A 431 6.41 66.58 -7.72
N ALA A 432 5.29 65.90 -7.38
CA ALA A 432 3.95 65.84 -8.01
C ALA A 432 3.62 64.81 -9.11
N HIS A 433 2.56 64.02 -8.83
CA HIS A 433 1.60 63.33 -9.74
C HIS A 433 2.19 62.39 -10.83
N GLY A 434 1.81 61.11 -10.93
CA GLY A 434 0.43 60.62 -11.05
C GLY A 434 0.08 60.36 -12.54
N VAL A 435 -0.68 59.30 -12.83
CA VAL A 435 -1.11 58.86 -14.18
C VAL A 435 0.00 58.27 -15.09
N LYS A 436 0.08 56.93 -15.12
CA LYS A 436 0.28 56.17 -16.39
C LYS A 436 -0.06 54.66 -16.39
N LEU A 437 -0.50 54.09 -15.27
CA LEU A 437 -0.88 52.67 -15.23
C LEU A 437 -2.27 52.36 -15.83
N GLU A 438 -3.17 53.36 -15.88
CA GLU A 438 -4.57 53.18 -16.31
C GLU A 438 -4.76 53.14 -17.83
N GLU A 439 -3.79 53.63 -18.62
CA GLU A 439 -3.85 53.53 -20.10
C GLU A 439 -3.49 52.11 -20.55
N MET A 440 -2.45 51.51 -19.96
CA MET A 440 -1.92 50.18 -20.37
C MET A 440 -2.85 49.01 -20.04
N LEU A 441 -3.74 49.15 -19.05
CA LEU A 441 -4.74 48.13 -18.70
C LEU A 441 -5.97 48.14 -19.62
N LYS A 442 -6.11 49.14 -20.49
CA LYS A 442 -7.37 49.38 -21.22
C LYS A 442 -7.46 48.70 -22.59
N GLU A 443 -6.33 48.45 -23.26
CA GLU A 443 -6.29 47.76 -24.56
C GLU A 443 -6.48 46.23 -24.44
N ALA A 444 -6.28 45.67 -23.24
CA ALA A 444 -6.43 44.23 -22.99
C ALA A 444 -7.89 43.75 -22.92
N ASP A 445 -8.82 44.57 -22.42
CA ASP A 445 -10.21 44.17 -22.17
C ASP A 445 -11.08 44.15 -23.43
N ASP A 446 -10.88 45.08 -24.37
CA ASP A 446 -11.67 45.15 -25.61
C ASP A 446 -11.48 43.91 -26.50
N THR A 447 -10.25 43.37 -26.55
CA THR A 447 -9.97 42.15 -27.33
C THR A 447 -10.67 40.91 -26.74
N ARG A 448 -10.80 40.84 -25.40
CA ARG A 448 -11.37 39.67 -24.72
C ARG A 448 -12.88 39.52 -24.89
N ASN A 449 -13.60 40.63 -25.06
CA ASN A 449 -15.06 40.65 -25.16
C ASN A 449 -15.63 40.20 -26.52
N SER A 450 -14.80 40.09 -27.57
CA SER A 450 -15.25 39.66 -28.90
C SER A 450 -15.54 38.15 -28.96
N ALA A 451 -14.64 37.32 -28.42
CA ALA A 451 -14.72 35.86 -28.53
C ALA A 451 -15.90 35.22 -27.77
N PHE A 452 -16.42 35.88 -26.73
CA PHE A 452 -17.42 35.31 -25.83
C PHE A 452 -18.84 35.22 -26.42
N ASN A 453 -19.12 35.93 -27.52
CA ASN A 453 -20.49 36.08 -28.06
C ASN A 453 -20.94 34.98 -29.04
N VAL A 454 -20.10 34.01 -29.39
CA VAL A 454 -20.40 33.03 -30.47
C VAL A 454 -21.00 31.71 -29.95
N LEU A 455 -20.64 31.26 -28.75
CA LEU A 455 -20.97 29.91 -28.24
C LEU A 455 -22.23 29.84 -27.35
N GLN A 456 -23.05 30.89 -27.29
CA GLN A 456 -24.24 30.96 -26.41
C GLN A 456 -25.58 30.99 -27.17
N LYS A 457 -25.77 30.12 -28.17
CA LYS A 457 -27.09 29.89 -28.79
C LYS A 457 -27.35 28.41 -29.09
N LEU A 458 -28.40 27.88 -28.45
CA LEU A 458 -29.08 26.59 -28.64
C LEU A 458 -28.28 25.34 -28.19
N GLY A 459 -28.79 24.46 -27.32
CA GLY A 459 -29.95 24.58 -26.43
C GLY A 459 -30.75 23.29 -26.19
N GLU A 460 -30.46 22.63 -25.06
CA GLU A 460 -31.42 21.92 -24.17
C GLU A 460 -32.22 20.66 -24.65
N PRO A 461 -32.82 19.86 -23.71
CA PRO A 461 -32.91 18.40 -23.84
C PRO A 461 -34.31 17.76 -23.62
N ALA A 462 -34.41 16.43 -23.75
CA ALA A 462 -35.30 15.49 -23.03
C ALA A 462 -35.17 14.04 -23.59
N ALA A 463 -35.58 12.94 -22.94
CA ALA A 463 -35.63 12.55 -21.53
C ALA A 463 -35.97 11.02 -21.40
N GLU A 464 -35.73 10.44 -20.21
CA GLU A 464 -36.27 9.15 -19.68
C GLU A 464 -35.79 7.78 -20.25
N SER A 465 -36.14 6.73 -19.49
CA SER A 465 -35.50 5.39 -19.38
C SER A 465 -36.53 4.26 -19.67
N PRO A 466 -36.39 2.96 -19.29
CA PRO A 466 -35.26 2.18 -18.72
C PRO A 466 -35.04 0.75 -19.32
N THR A 467 -34.18 -0.04 -18.67
CA THR A 467 -34.01 -1.52 -18.74
C THR A 467 -33.24 -2.12 -19.92
N GLY A 468 -32.60 -3.28 -19.69
CA GLY A 468 -32.03 -4.14 -20.74
C GLY A 468 -30.62 -4.69 -20.43
N THR A 469 -30.53 -5.99 -20.08
CA THR A 469 -29.26 -6.73 -20.02
C THR A 469 -28.89 -7.33 -21.38
N GLY A 470 -27.62 -7.29 -21.81
CA GLY A 470 -27.18 -8.12 -22.94
C GLY A 470 -25.80 -7.78 -23.51
N ALA A 471 -24.99 -8.80 -23.79
CA ALA A 471 -23.69 -8.66 -24.46
C ALA A 471 -23.85 -8.41 -25.98
N GLY A 472 -22.93 -7.67 -26.61
CA GLY A 472 -23.05 -7.32 -28.03
C GLY A 472 -21.77 -6.87 -28.77
N TYR A 473 -20.57 -7.04 -28.20
CA TYR A 473 -19.30 -6.52 -28.76
C TYR A 473 -18.77 -7.37 -29.95
N ARG A 474 -19.59 -7.58 -31.00
CA ARG A 474 -19.26 -8.50 -32.11
C ARG A 474 -19.95 -8.22 -33.45
N ALA A 475 -20.40 -6.98 -33.69
CA ALA A 475 -21.22 -6.64 -34.86
C ALA A 475 -20.77 -5.39 -35.66
N TYR A 476 -19.57 -4.83 -35.38
CA TYR A 476 -19.04 -3.64 -36.10
C TYR A 476 -17.85 -3.95 -37.02
N LEU A 477 -17.52 -5.23 -37.23
CA LEU A 477 -16.56 -5.69 -38.24
C LEU A 477 -17.28 -6.57 -39.25
N ASN A 478 -17.83 -5.94 -40.30
CA ASN A 478 -17.87 -6.44 -41.69
C ASN A 478 -18.75 -5.56 -42.59
N ALA A 479 -18.34 -5.44 -43.86
CA ALA A 479 -18.98 -4.67 -44.94
C ALA A 479 -18.86 -3.13 -44.79
N ARG A 480 -18.61 -2.35 -45.87
CA ARG A 480 -18.47 -2.75 -47.29
C ARG A 480 -17.60 -1.77 -48.08
N SER A 481 -17.05 -2.27 -49.19
CA SER A 481 -16.33 -1.51 -50.21
C SER A 481 -17.22 -0.49 -50.96
N GLU A 482 -16.53 0.42 -51.66
CA GLU A 482 -16.97 1.33 -52.74
C GLU A 482 -17.78 0.62 -53.88
N PRO A 483 -18.39 1.32 -54.89
CA PRO A 483 -18.09 2.70 -55.33
C PRO A 483 -19.24 3.57 -55.93
N GLU A 484 -18.82 4.72 -56.49
CA GLU A 484 -19.28 5.38 -57.74
C GLU A 484 -20.42 6.44 -57.80
N ALA A 485 -20.18 7.40 -58.72
CA ALA A 485 -21.00 8.45 -59.33
C ALA A 485 -21.54 9.61 -58.44
N GLN A 486 -21.34 10.91 -58.72
CA GLN A 486 -21.46 11.74 -59.96
C GLN A 486 -22.92 12.01 -60.40
N GLU A 487 -23.34 13.23 -60.79
CA GLU A 487 -22.73 14.57 -60.77
C GLU A 487 -23.82 15.68 -60.91
N GLU A 488 -23.42 16.94 -61.19
CA GLU A 488 -24.24 18.12 -61.54
C GLU A 488 -25.16 18.70 -60.42
N ALA A 489 -25.25 20.01 -60.18
CA ALA A 489 -24.84 21.20 -60.96
C ALA A 489 -24.25 22.28 -60.01
N ALA A 490 -23.26 23.12 -60.34
CA ALA A 490 -23.14 24.05 -61.47
C ALA A 490 -24.26 25.13 -61.51
N LYS A 491 -24.02 26.45 -61.63
CA LYS A 491 -22.80 27.30 -61.79
C LYS A 491 -23.19 28.75 -61.44
N SER A 492 -22.26 29.59 -60.94
CA SER A 492 -22.21 31.01 -61.34
C SER A 492 -20.85 31.69 -61.12
N THR A 493 -20.25 32.16 -62.22
CA THR A 493 -19.43 33.39 -62.35
C THR A 493 -18.27 33.68 -61.37
N GLN A 494 -17.06 33.27 -61.80
CA GLN A 494 -15.85 34.12 -61.81
C GLN A 494 -16.01 35.30 -62.84
N PRO A 495 -15.00 36.13 -63.21
CA PRO A 495 -13.60 36.21 -62.78
C PRO A 495 -13.02 37.63 -62.55
N HIS A 496 -11.77 37.70 -62.06
CA HIS A 496 -10.71 38.55 -62.61
C HIS A 496 -9.30 37.99 -62.22
N SER A 497 -8.38 37.94 -63.19
CA SER A 497 -6.92 37.67 -63.02
C SER A 497 -6.15 39.03 -62.94
N SER A 498 -4.82 39.20 -62.87
CA SER A 498 -3.62 38.37 -63.21
C SER A 498 -2.33 38.95 -62.58
N ASP A 499 -1.13 38.34 -62.51
CA ASP A 499 -0.60 36.94 -62.54
C ASP A 499 0.92 36.97 -62.14
N ALA A 500 1.52 35.81 -61.76
CA ALA A 500 2.96 35.53 -61.49
C ALA A 500 3.59 36.11 -60.19
N THR A 501 4.53 35.46 -59.47
CA THR A 501 5.46 34.31 -59.69
C THR A 501 5.43 33.33 -58.47
N ALA A 502 5.46 31.99 -58.58
CA ALA A 502 6.53 31.03 -58.99
C ALA A 502 7.72 30.94 -57.99
N ASP A 503 8.26 29.77 -57.58
CA ASP A 503 8.09 28.38 -58.07
C ASP A 503 8.54 27.27 -57.05
N SER A 504 8.26 25.97 -57.35
CA SER A 504 8.64 24.71 -56.63
C SER A 504 8.02 24.44 -55.23
N LEU A 505 7.86 23.20 -54.72
CA LEU A 505 8.33 21.85 -55.12
C LEU A 505 7.18 20.81 -55.23
N SER A 506 7.41 19.71 -55.98
CA SER A 506 6.58 18.48 -55.96
C SER A 506 7.44 17.23 -56.21
N ILE A 507 7.24 16.15 -55.45
CA ILE A 507 8.02 14.88 -55.50
C ILE A 507 7.14 13.83 -56.22
N GLN A 508 7.50 13.16 -57.34
CA GLN A 508 8.73 12.50 -57.82
C GLN A 508 8.97 11.03 -57.38
N TRP A 509 8.02 10.38 -56.70
CA TRP A 509 8.13 8.94 -56.30
C TRP A 509 8.50 7.96 -57.42
N GLN A 510 7.91 8.09 -58.61
CA GLN A 510 8.25 7.24 -59.78
C GLN A 510 9.60 7.56 -60.42
N GLU A 511 10.25 8.65 -60.02
CA GLU A 511 11.59 9.02 -60.49
C GLU A 511 12.67 8.49 -59.53
N ILE A 512 12.38 8.42 -58.21
CA ILE A 512 13.22 7.75 -57.21
C ILE A 512 13.25 6.23 -57.44
N PHE A 513 12.09 5.65 -57.68
CA PHE A 513 11.89 4.19 -57.75
C PHE A 513 11.11 3.82 -59.03
N PRO A 514 11.78 3.69 -60.20
CA PRO A 514 11.12 3.51 -61.50
C PRO A 514 10.31 2.21 -61.66
N TRP A 515 10.46 1.27 -60.73
CA TRP A 515 9.72 0.01 -60.64
C TRP A 515 8.46 0.12 -59.75
N LEU A 516 8.31 1.20 -58.98
CA LEU A 516 7.23 1.39 -58.01
C LEU A 516 5.91 1.81 -58.69
N VAL A 517 4.84 1.05 -58.42
CA VAL A 517 3.49 1.36 -58.90
C VAL A 517 2.80 2.32 -57.92
N VAL A 518 2.36 3.48 -58.40
CA VAL A 518 1.76 4.54 -57.59
C VAL A 518 0.24 4.60 -57.81
N ASP A 519 -0.55 4.45 -56.72
CA ASP A 519 -1.99 4.73 -56.70
C ASP A 519 -2.22 6.07 -55.98
N PRO A 520 -2.84 7.08 -56.62
CA PRO A 520 -3.01 8.42 -56.03
C PRO A 520 -3.96 8.47 -54.82
N ARG A 521 -4.53 7.33 -54.39
CA ARG A 521 -5.31 7.20 -53.15
C ARG A 521 -4.49 6.66 -51.97
N ILE A 522 -3.21 6.33 -52.18
CA ILE A 522 -2.32 5.71 -51.18
C ILE A 522 -1.13 6.63 -50.92
N THR A 523 -0.83 6.90 -49.65
CA THR A 523 0.37 7.63 -49.25
C THR A 523 1.59 6.71 -49.28
N HIS A 524 2.59 7.03 -50.10
CA HIS A 524 3.84 6.29 -50.17
C HIS A 524 4.82 6.76 -49.08
N THR A 525 5.57 5.81 -48.51
CA THR A 525 6.61 6.04 -47.50
C THR A 525 7.82 5.16 -47.78
N ALA A 526 8.98 5.54 -47.25
CA ALA A 526 10.24 4.84 -47.47
C ALA A 526 10.23 3.37 -46.99
N THR A 527 9.64 3.08 -45.83
CA THR A 527 9.50 1.71 -45.29
C THR A 527 8.72 0.80 -46.24
N ASN A 528 7.61 1.28 -46.80
CA ASN A 528 6.77 0.53 -47.74
C ASN A 528 7.54 0.19 -49.04
N VAL A 529 8.45 1.07 -49.49
CA VAL A 529 9.32 0.82 -50.65
C VAL A 529 10.34 -0.28 -50.36
N ALA A 530 10.94 -0.31 -49.17
CA ALA A 530 11.92 -1.32 -48.81
C ALA A 530 11.32 -2.73 -48.69
N GLU A 531 10.11 -2.86 -48.14
CA GLU A 531 9.40 -4.15 -48.06
C GLU A 531 9.00 -4.67 -49.45
N GLU A 532 8.55 -3.79 -50.34
CA GLU A 532 8.22 -4.15 -51.72
C GLU A 532 9.46 -4.63 -52.50
N TRP A 533 10.62 -3.95 -52.36
CA TRP A 533 11.88 -4.39 -52.96
C TRP A 533 12.36 -5.73 -52.42
N LEU A 534 12.37 -5.91 -51.10
CA LEU A 534 12.75 -7.18 -50.44
C LEU A 534 11.87 -8.36 -50.90
N THR A 535 10.59 -8.09 -51.21
CA THR A 535 9.61 -9.09 -51.64
C THR A 535 9.69 -9.41 -53.14
N GLN A 536 10.01 -8.43 -54.00
CA GLN A 536 9.91 -8.58 -55.46
C GLN A 536 11.26 -8.67 -56.20
N HIS A 537 12.35 -8.12 -55.66
CA HIS A 537 13.63 -7.91 -56.37
C HIS A 537 14.85 -8.59 -55.69
N HIS A 538 14.63 -9.71 -55.01
CA HIS A 538 15.57 -10.38 -54.08
C HIS A 538 16.98 -10.72 -54.64
N ASP A 539 17.10 -11.01 -55.94
CA ASP A 539 18.36 -11.41 -56.59
C ASP A 539 18.99 -10.30 -57.48
N GLU A 540 18.44 -9.09 -57.44
CA GLU A 540 18.97 -7.90 -58.10
C GLU A 540 19.99 -7.18 -57.20
N GLN A 541 20.83 -6.30 -57.75
CA GLN A 541 21.86 -5.63 -56.95
C GLN A 541 21.23 -4.50 -56.13
N LEU A 542 21.81 -4.22 -54.97
CA LEU A 542 21.39 -3.10 -54.11
C LEU A 542 21.63 -1.72 -54.77
N SER A 543 22.47 -1.62 -55.81
CA SER A 543 22.57 -0.42 -56.65
C SER A 543 21.36 -0.22 -57.57
N ASP A 544 20.60 -1.28 -57.86
CA ASP A 544 19.56 -1.26 -58.88
C ASP A 544 18.19 -0.82 -58.28
N ILE A 545 18.14 -0.66 -56.94
CA ILE A 545 17.03 -0.09 -56.16
C ILE A 545 16.58 1.28 -56.72
N SER A 546 17.51 2.14 -57.14
CA SER A 546 17.20 3.49 -57.63
C SER A 546 18.28 4.02 -58.57
N PRO A 547 17.93 4.80 -59.61
CA PRO A 547 18.89 5.50 -60.46
C PRO A 547 19.78 6.52 -59.72
N ALA A 548 19.48 6.87 -58.46
CA ALA A 548 20.36 7.67 -57.62
C ALA A 548 21.59 6.92 -57.09
N LEU A 549 21.56 5.58 -57.08
CA LEU A 549 22.62 4.74 -56.53
C LEU A 549 23.69 4.36 -57.55
N THR A 550 24.91 4.14 -57.04
CA THR A 550 26.03 3.57 -57.81
C THR A 550 26.69 2.44 -57.02
N PRO A 551 27.22 1.39 -57.67
CA PRO A 551 27.77 0.21 -56.98
C PRO A 551 28.87 0.50 -55.93
N GLN A 552 29.56 1.64 -56.06
CA GLN A 552 30.67 2.07 -55.20
C GLN A 552 30.23 2.87 -53.98
N MET A 553 29.00 3.39 -53.94
CA MET A 553 28.47 4.13 -52.80
C MET A 553 28.37 3.25 -51.54
N ARG A 554 28.27 3.90 -50.39
CA ARG A 554 28.19 3.26 -49.07
C ARG A 554 27.09 3.95 -48.27
N PRO A 555 26.14 3.21 -47.66
CA PRO A 555 25.11 3.83 -46.84
C PRO A 555 25.73 4.66 -45.72
N THR A 556 25.38 5.93 -45.71
CA THR A 556 25.74 6.87 -44.65
C THR A 556 24.97 6.55 -43.36
N GLY A 557 25.50 6.98 -42.21
CA GLY A 557 25.08 6.50 -40.89
C GLY A 557 25.86 5.26 -40.43
N LEU A 558 26.14 4.31 -41.33
CA LEU A 558 26.91 3.09 -41.00
C LEU A 558 28.38 3.42 -40.63
N GLN A 559 28.74 3.21 -39.37
CA GLN A 559 30.11 3.45 -38.88
C GLN A 559 31.06 2.34 -39.39
N PRO A 560 32.22 2.66 -40.01
CA PRO A 560 33.08 1.65 -40.65
C PRO A 560 33.72 0.61 -39.72
N ASP A 561 33.79 0.90 -38.43
CA ASP A 561 34.35 0.06 -37.37
C ASP A 561 33.34 -0.93 -36.76
N GLN A 562 32.03 -0.75 -36.98
CA GLN A 562 31.03 -1.78 -36.67
C GLN A 562 31.36 -3.08 -37.39
N LEU A 563 31.42 -4.19 -36.64
CA LEU A 563 32.09 -5.41 -37.09
C LEU A 563 31.36 -6.05 -38.28
N VAL A 564 30.04 -5.93 -38.33
CA VAL A 564 29.18 -6.39 -39.44
C VAL A 564 29.39 -5.56 -40.71
N VAL A 565 29.46 -4.23 -40.58
CA VAL A 565 29.70 -3.28 -41.69
C VAL A 565 31.10 -3.50 -42.27
N SER A 566 32.11 -3.61 -41.41
CA SER A 566 33.48 -3.97 -41.78
C SER A 566 33.55 -5.32 -42.51
N ARG A 567 32.82 -6.35 -42.06
CA ARG A 567 32.74 -7.66 -42.74
C ARG A 567 32.09 -7.59 -44.12
N TRP A 568 31.01 -6.81 -44.28
CA TRP A 568 30.36 -6.60 -45.56
C TRP A 568 31.30 -5.89 -46.55
N PHE A 569 31.86 -4.73 -46.17
CA PHE A 569 32.73 -3.94 -47.05
C PHE A 569 34.08 -4.63 -47.35
N ALA A 570 34.58 -5.49 -46.46
CA ALA A 570 35.75 -6.33 -46.74
C ALA A 570 35.47 -7.47 -47.73
N ARG A 571 34.21 -7.93 -47.83
CA ARG A 571 33.79 -9.02 -48.74
C ARG A 571 33.30 -8.49 -50.10
N TYR A 572 32.68 -7.31 -50.12
CA TYR A 572 32.21 -6.61 -51.32
C TYR A 572 32.82 -5.19 -51.35
N PRO A 573 33.99 -5.00 -51.99
CA PRO A 573 34.69 -3.70 -52.01
C PRO A 573 33.92 -2.56 -52.68
N GLU A 574 32.98 -2.91 -53.57
CA GLU A 574 31.95 -2.05 -54.15
C GLU A 574 30.61 -2.53 -53.53
N PRO A 575 30.18 -1.98 -52.37
CA PRO A 575 29.24 -2.68 -51.48
C PRO A 575 27.84 -2.91 -52.06
N LEU A 576 27.36 -2.01 -52.93
CA LEU A 576 26.03 -2.11 -53.52
C LEU A 576 25.96 -3.07 -54.73
N ARG A 577 27.07 -3.74 -55.09
CA ARG A 577 27.01 -4.95 -55.95
C ARG A 577 26.51 -6.20 -55.23
N ALA A 578 26.43 -6.19 -53.90
CA ALA A 578 25.76 -7.25 -53.15
C ALA A 578 24.26 -7.27 -53.49
N ARG A 579 23.66 -8.46 -53.44
CA ARG A 579 22.20 -8.69 -53.52
C ARG A 579 21.62 -8.83 -52.11
N VAL A 580 20.30 -8.87 -51.99
CA VAL A 580 19.65 -9.22 -50.70
C VAL A 580 20.14 -10.59 -50.23
N SER A 581 20.19 -11.57 -51.13
CA SER A 581 20.72 -12.92 -50.90
C SER A 581 22.21 -13.01 -50.55
N ASP A 582 23.02 -11.98 -50.84
CA ASP A 582 24.42 -11.90 -50.38
C ASP A 582 24.53 -11.41 -48.93
N LEU A 583 23.66 -10.47 -48.51
CA LEU A 583 23.70 -9.87 -47.17
C LEU A 583 23.22 -10.82 -46.07
N GLU A 584 22.26 -11.70 -46.35
CA GLU A 584 21.85 -12.77 -45.43
C GLU A 584 23.02 -13.69 -45.05
N GLY A 585 24.05 -13.79 -45.90
CA GLY A 585 25.26 -14.57 -45.65
C GLY A 585 26.32 -13.89 -44.77
N VAL A 586 26.08 -12.67 -44.25
CA VAL A 586 27.05 -11.91 -43.45
C VAL A 586 26.85 -12.19 -41.94
N PRO A 587 27.85 -12.75 -41.22
CA PRO A 587 27.70 -13.10 -39.81
C PRO A 587 27.43 -11.88 -38.91
N GLY A 588 26.23 -11.82 -38.34
CA GLY A 588 25.70 -10.70 -37.54
C GLY A 588 24.48 -10.01 -38.17
N VAL A 589 24.09 -10.40 -39.39
CA VAL A 589 22.84 -10.01 -40.05
C VAL A 589 21.77 -11.08 -39.80
N GLY A 590 20.53 -10.64 -39.56
CA GLY A 590 19.33 -11.47 -39.45
C GLY A 590 18.10 -10.58 -39.70
N ARG A 591 16.91 -11.14 -39.94
CA ARG A 591 15.77 -10.44 -40.61
C ARG A 591 15.59 -8.95 -40.28
N MET A 592 15.42 -8.53 -39.03
CA MET A 592 15.27 -7.09 -38.67
C MET A 592 16.50 -6.23 -39.02
N ARG A 593 17.71 -6.79 -38.99
CA ARG A 593 18.96 -6.14 -39.40
C ARG A 593 19.24 -6.26 -40.90
N LEU A 594 18.72 -7.28 -41.59
CA LEU A 594 18.71 -7.34 -43.06
C LEU A 594 17.79 -6.25 -43.60
N GLN A 595 16.58 -6.18 -43.06
CA GLN A 595 15.60 -5.14 -43.30
C GLN A 595 16.24 -3.80 -42.99
N SER A 596 16.76 -3.53 -41.78
CA SER A 596 17.48 -2.28 -41.48
C SER A 596 18.66 -1.97 -42.42
N LEU A 597 19.42 -2.95 -42.94
CA LEU A 597 20.52 -2.69 -43.88
C LEU A 597 20.05 -2.36 -45.31
N VAL A 598 19.11 -3.14 -45.86
CA VAL A 598 18.49 -2.82 -47.17
C VAL A 598 17.65 -1.55 -47.05
N TYR A 599 17.07 -1.33 -45.88
CA TYR A 599 16.42 -0.10 -45.50
C TYR A 599 17.42 1.05 -45.50
N SER A 600 18.61 0.94 -44.88
CA SER A 600 19.67 1.96 -45.01
C SER A 600 20.17 2.16 -46.46
N VAL A 601 19.96 1.21 -47.38
CA VAL A 601 20.21 1.40 -48.82
C VAL A 601 19.02 2.05 -49.52
N VAL A 602 17.78 1.75 -49.14
CA VAL A 602 16.64 2.58 -49.51
C VAL A 602 16.87 3.99 -48.98
N LEU A 603 17.36 4.16 -47.75
CA LEU A 603 17.86 5.41 -47.16
C LEU A 603 19.08 6.00 -47.86
N LEU A 604 19.62 5.39 -48.92
CA LEU A 604 20.70 5.93 -49.73
C LEU A 604 20.27 6.22 -51.18
N ALA A 605 19.40 5.38 -51.76
CA ALA A 605 18.58 5.71 -52.92
C ALA A 605 17.73 6.95 -52.64
N LEU A 606 17.29 6.98 -51.40
CA LEU A 606 16.99 8.16 -50.64
C LEU A 606 18.27 8.98 -50.45
N ASP A 607 19.19 8.93 -49.46
CA ASP A 607 20.24 9.96 -49.06
C ASP A 607 20.95 10.87 -50.10
N GLU A 608 20.76 10.59 -51.38
CA GLU A 608 21.11 11.40 -52.54
C GLU A 608 19.89 12.16 -53.20
N TRP A 609 18.65 12.02 -52.67
CA TRP A 609 17.32 12.58 -53.04
C TRP A 609 16.84 13.72 -52.08
N ASP A 610 15.70 13.62 -51.35
CA ASP A 610 15.21 14.53 -50.25
C ASP A 610 16.25 14.82 -49.12
N SER A 611 16.49 13.92 -48.13
CA SER A 611 17.90 13.47 -48.06
C SER A 611 18.21 12.75 -49.34
N GLY A 612 17.49 11.68 -49.66
CA GLY A 612 16.10 11.23 -49.41
C GLY A 612 15.41 10.87 -48.07
N ASP A 613 15.91 11.14 -46.87
CA ASP A 613 15.11 11.09 -45.63
C ASP A 613 14.41 9.74 -45.31
N ASP A 614 15.20 8.79 -44.78
CA ASP A 614 15.02 8.25 -43.42
C ASP A 614 13.91 7.18 -43.02
N GLN A 615 14.21 6.32 -42.00
CA GLN A 615 13.33 5.54 -41.05
C GLN A 615 12.67 4.12 -41.22
N SER A 616 12.92 3.22 -40.24
CA SER A 616 12.08 2.03 -39.84
C SER A 616 12.24 0.68 -40.59
N GLU A 617 11.53 -0.42 -40.21
CA GLU A 617 11.69 -1.28 -39.02
C GLU A 617 10.98 -2.68 -39.19
N GLU A 618 11.38 -3.70 -38.40
CA GLU A 618 10.58 -4.81 -37.79
C GLU A 618 9.99 -6.09 -38.52
N LEU A 619 9.88 -7.19 -37.72
CA LEU A 619 8.98 -8.39 -37.82
C LEU A 619 9.29 -9.52 -38.87
N THR A 620 8.82 -10.80 -38.83
CA THR A 620 7.98 -11.65 -37.91
C THR A 620 8.18 -13.18 -38.19
N GLU A 621 7.96 -14.06 -37.17
CA GLU A 621 7.31 -15.42 -37.24
C GLU A 621 7.95 -16.61 -38.06
N GLU A 622 7.60 -17.93 -37.94
CA GLU A 622 6.62 -18.71 -37.12
C GLU A 622 6.95 -20.25 -36.91
N ILE A 623 6.01 -20.99 -36.27
CA ILE A 623 5.69 -22.46 -36.40
C ILE A 623 6.50 -23.56 -35.65
N ASN A 624 5.82 -24.69 -35.38
CA ASN A 624 6.09 -25.82 -34.45
C ASN A 624 6.86 -27.01 -35.14
N PRO A 625 6.69 -28.36 -34.91
CA PRO A 625 5.83 -29.16 -33.98
C PRO A 625 6.49 -30.33 -33.15
N GLU A 626 5.69 -30.96 -32.26
CA GLU A 626 5.65 -32.42 -31.86
C GLU A 626 6.96 -33.09 -31.26
N LEU A 627 7.09 -34.36 -30.77
CA LEU A 627 6.20 -35.43 -30.22
C LEU A 627 7.01 -36.50 -29.37
N LEU A 628 6.34 -37.40 -28.61
CA LEU A 628 6.80 -38.68 -27.94
C LEU A 628 7.96 -38.60 -26.89
N ASP A 629 8.37 -39.57 -26.04
CA ASP A 629 7.85 -40.78 -25.29
C ASP A 629 8.92 -41.18 -24.20
N GLY A 630 8.79 -42.11 -23.21
CA GLY A 630 7.69 -42.94 -22.67
C GLY A 630 8.14 -44.02 -21.61
N ASP A 631 7.24 -44.41 -20.69
CA ASP A 631 6.98 -45.74 -20.02
C ASP A 631 7.89 -46.51 -18.97
N LEU A 632 7.31 -46.71 -17.74
CA LEU A 632 7.10 -47.95 -16.88
C LEU A 632 7.85 -48.30 -15.52
N GLU A 633 7.02 -48.51 -14.44
CA GLU A 633 7.03 -49.50 -13.27
C GLU A 633 8.14 -49.56 -12.14
N SER A 634 8.00 -50.03 -10.85
CA SER A 634 6.95 -50.37 -9.79
C SER A 634 7.65 -50.81 -8.40
N ILE A 635 7.19 -51.27 -7.17
CA ILE A 635 5.92 -51.64 -6.40
C ILE A 635 6.12 -51.99 -4.83
N TYR A 636 5.07 -52.02 -3.94
CA TYR A 636 4.82 -52.71 -2.58
C TYR A 636 5.64 -52.41 -1.23
N GLU A 637 5.34 -52.74 0.08
CA GLU A 637 4.26 -53.42 0.94
C GLU A 637 4.33 -53.12 2.53
N GLU A 638 3.54 -53.75 3.47
CA GLU A 638 3.24 -53.38 4.94
C GLU A 638 3.22 -54.59 6.01
N PRO A 639 2.49 -54.76 7.20
CA PRO A 639 1.88 -53.95 8.37
C PRO A 639 1.91 -54.56 9.87
N GLY A 640 1.27 -53.96 10.94
CA GLY A 640 0.71 -54.58 12.25
C GLY A 640 1.37 -54.31 13.69
N ASP A 641 0.86 -54.58 14.95
CA ASP A 641 -0.50 -54.73 15.65
C ASP A 641 -0.47 -54.93 17.27
N GLU A 642 -1.62 -54.93 18.02
CA GLU A 642 -2.02 -55.37 19.45
C GLU A 642 -1.63 -54.66 20.84
N LEU A 643 -2.05 -55.09 22.09
CA LEU A 643 -3.32 -54.82 22.90
C LEU A 643 -3.36 -55.24 24.46
N ILE A 644 -4.49 -55.04 25.25
CA ILE A 644 -5.04 -55.72 26.53
C ILE A 644 -5.07 -55.03 28.00
N THR A 645 -6.01 -55.38 28.96
CA THR A 645 -6.57 -54.56 30.15
C THR A 645 -6.82 -55.18 31.65
N PRO A 646 -7.94 -55.06 32.51
CA PRO A 646 -7.93 -54.77 34.03
C PRO A 646 -8.84 -55.59 35.10
N ASP A 647 -9.03 -55.16 36.42
CA ASP A 647 -9.78 -55.86 37.59
C ASP A 647 -10.40 -54.97 38.81
N VAL A 648 -10.92 -55.49 40.00
CA VAL A 648 -12.13 -54.96 40.81
C VAL A 648 -12.39 -55.26 42.40
N TYR A 649 -13.17 -54.41 43.17
CA TYR A 649 -14.13 -54.56 44.41
C TYR A 649 -13.92 -54.40 46.00
N HIS A 650 -15.01 -53.93 46.73
CA HIS A 650 -15.58 -54.14 48.15
C HIS A 650 -15.75 -53.02 49.27
N ALA A 651 -16.64 -53.17 50.32
CA ALA A 651 -17.27 -52.10 51.20
C ALA A 651 -17.85 -52.51 52.63
N ASP A 652 -18.35 -51.56 53.50
CA ASP A 652 -19.39 -51.71 54.62
C ASP A 652 -19.67 -50.45 55.54
N ASP A 653 -20.93 -50.23 56.05
CA ASP A 653 -21.43 -49.70 57.39
C ASP A 653 -22.89 -49.11 57.37
N GLU A 654 -23.65 -49.12 58.49
CA GLU A 654 -25.14 -49.17 58.55
C GLU A 654 -25.93 -47.97 59.13
N GLY A 655 -27.19 -47.76 58.68
CA GLY A 655 -28.22 -47.00 59.43
C GLY A 655 -28.94 -45.87 58.66
N GLN A 656 -28.99 -44.66 59.22
CA GLN A 656 -29.40 -43.45 58.48
C GLN A 656 -28.41 -43.14 57.35
N THR A 657 -27.14 -43.49 57.57
CA THR A 657 -26.12 -43.68 56.52
C THR A 657 -26.62 -44.63 55.45
N VAL A 658 -27.18 -45.80 55.75
CA VAL A 658 -27.74 -46.70 54.71
C VAL A 658 -28.91 -46.07 53.95
N GLU A 659 -29.85 -45.36 54.58
CA GLU A 659 -30.93 -44.71 53.80
C GLU A 659 -30.38 -43.59 52.91
N SER A 660 -29.43 -42.78 53.39
CA SER A 660 -28.76 -41.74 52.60
C SER A 660 -27.87 -42.34 51.50
N HIS A 661 -27.01 -43.31 51.82
CA HIS A 661 -26.17 -44.04 50.87
C HIS A 661 -27.00 -44.76 49.81
N LEU A 662 -28.17 -45.34 50.14
CA LEU A 662 -29.06 -45.95 49.16
C LEU A 662 -29.67 -44.91 48.20
N ARG A 663 -29.95 -43.68 48.66
CA ARG A 663 -30.37 -42.56 47.80
C ARG A 663 -29.22 -42.03 46.93
N LEU A 664 -28.02 -41.89 47.51
CA LEU A 664 -26.81 -41.51 46.77
C LEU A 664 -26.47 -42.55 45.69
N LEU A 665 -26.59 -43.85 46.00
CA LEU A 665 -26.37 -44.96 45.07
C LEU A 665 -27.47 -45.06 44.00
N SER A 666 -28.75 -44.87 44.36
CA SER A 666 -29.85 -44.88 43.37
C SER A 666 -29.78 -43.67 42.43
N GLY A 667 -29.49 -42.48 42.97
CA GLY A 667 -29.22 -41.26 42.22
C GLY A 667 -28.01 -41.41 41.31
N TRP A 668 -26.88 -41.91 41.81
CA TRP A 668 -25.69 -42.19 41.00
C TRP A 668 -25.98 -43.21 39.87
N ALA A 669 -26.67 -44.31 40.18
CA ALA A 669 -27.05 -45.30 39.16
C ALA A 669 -28.01 -44.71 38.11
N ALA A 670 -28.95 -43.84 38.49
CA ALA A 670 -29.84 -43.16 37.54
C ALA A 670 -29.07 -42.17 36.65
N LEU A 671 -28.21 -41.34 37.25
CA LEU A 671 -27.38 -40.37 36.54
C LEU A 671 -26.38 -41.05 35.59
N THR A 672 -25.86 -42.23 35.92
CA THR A 672 -24.92 -43.01 35.06
C THR A 672 -25.61 -43.98 34.09
N GLY A 673 -26.94 -44.08 34.12
CA GLY A 673 -27.70 -45.01 33.25
C GLY A 673 -27.64 -46.48 33.67
N GLN A 674 -27.16 -46.78 34.88
CA GLN A 674 -27.09 -48.11 35.48
C GLN A 674 -28.33 -48.47 36.31
N TRP A 675 -29.30 -47.57 36.44
CA TRP A 675 -30.54 -47.82 37.18
C TRP A 675 -31.40 -48.90 36.50
N PRO A 676 -31.90 -49.92 37.23
CA PRO A 676 -32.65 -51.01 36.63
C PRO A 676 -33.93 -50.52 35.92
N ASN A 677 -34.29 -51.18 34.81
CA ASN A 677 -35.60 -50.94 34.21
C ASN A 677 -36.70 -51.42 35.17
N LYS A 678 -37.60 -50.52 35.58
CA LYS A 678 -38.78 -50.83 36.41
C LYS A 678 -39.63 -51.99 35.86
N ASP A 679 -39.61 -52.19 34.54
CA ASP A 679 -40.38 -53.20 33.82
C ASP A 679 -39.63 -54.55 33.68
N ASP A 680 -38.43 -54.69 34.26
CA ASP A 680 -37.69 -55.97 34.34
C ASP A 680 -38.44 -56.97 35.24
N GLU A 681 -38.83 -58.11 34.67
CA GLU A 681 -39.54 -59.19 35.37
C GLU A 681 -38.75 -59.81 36.53
N ASN A 682 -37.41 -59.73 36.51
CA ASN A 682 -36.53 -60.30 37.53
C ASN A 682 -36.49 -59.50 38.84
N LEU A 683 -36.88 -58.22 38.83
CA LEU A 683 -36.93 -57.39 40.04
C LEU A 683 -38.01 -57.89 41.01
N PRO A 684 -37.78 -57.92 42.34
CA PRO A 684 -38.83 -58.23 43.29
C PRO A 684 -39.99 -57.23 43.21
N THR A 685 -41.24 -57.69 43.30
CA THR A 685 -42.42 -56.81 43.14
C THR A 685 -42.46 -55.66 44.14
N ALA A 686 -41.95 -55.84 45.36
CA ALA A 686 -41.80 -54.75 46.33
C ALA A 686 -40.77 -53.68 45.90
N VAL A 687 -39.69 -54.10 45.22
CA VAL A 687 -38.67 -53.19 44.66
C VAL A 687 -39.28 -52.41 43.49
N ARG A 688 -39.96 -53.08 42.55
CA ARG A 688 -40.70 -52.39 41.46
C ARG A 688 -41.74 -51.40 41.97
N GLN A 689 -42.43 -51.72 43.08
CA GLN A 689 -43.40 -50.80 43.70
C GLN A 689 -42.73 -49.60 44.38
N ALA A 690 -41.55 -49.76 44.99
CA ALA A 690 -40.77 -48.64 45.51
C ALA A 690 -40.23 -47.73 44.39
N MET A 691 -39.64 -48.33 43.33
CA MET A 691 -39.13 -47.64 42.14
C MET A 691 -40.21 -46.90 41.31
N ALA A 692 -41.49 -47.07 41.63
CA ALA A 692 -42.60 -46.40 40.96
C ALA A 692 -43.14 -45.18 41.73
N ILE A 693 -42.57 -44.86 42.90
CA ILE A 693 -43.03 -43.76 43.78
C ILE A 693 -42.09 -42.55 43.69
N THR A 694 -40.80 -42.76 43.43
CA THR A 694 -39.77 -41.73 43.38
C THR A 694 -38.99 -41.76 42.06
N ASP A 695 -38.47 -40.61 41.63
CA ASP A 695 -37.47 -40.51 40.56
C ASP A 695 -36.11 -40.19 41.21
N PRO A 696 -35.18 -41.16 41.30
CA PRO A 696 -33.88 -40.94 41.93
C PRO A 696 -33.07 -39.84 41.27
N THR A 697 -33.30 -39.56 39.99
CA THR A 697 -32.63 -38.50 39.22
C THR A 697 -33.10 -37.11 39.68
N ALA A 698 -34.41 -36.96 39.92
CA ALA A 698 -34.98 -35.71 40.43
C ALA A 698 -34.62 -35.50 41.91
N GLU A 699 -34.68 -36.56 42.72
CA GLU A 699 -34.34 -36.51 44.15
C GLU A 699 -32.88 -36.14 44.38
N ILE A 700 -31.92 -36.78 43.68
CA ILE A 700 -30.49 -36.48 43.86
C ILE A 700 -30.12 -35.07 43.38
N ILE A 701 -30.76 -34.57 42.31
CA ILE A 701 -30.50 -33.22 41.80
C ILE A 701 -31.03 -32.15 42.76
N GLU A 702 -32.20 -32.37 43.37
CA GLU A 702 -32.76 -31.42 44.34
C GLU A 702 -32.05 -31.51 45.71
N GLU A 703 -31.63 -32.70 46.15
CA GLU A 703 -30.81 -32.85 47.36
C GLU A 703 -29.45 -32.16 47.18
N ALA A 704 -28.79 -32.33 46.04
CA ALA A 704 -27.59 -31.58 45.66
C ALA A 704 -27.81 -30.06 45.62
N ARG A 705 -28.97 -29.59 45.13
CA ARG A 705 -29.32 -28.16 45.12
C ARG A 705 -29.48 -27.61 46.54
N LEU A 706 -30.12 -28.37 47.43
CA LEU A 706 -30.34 -28.00 48.83
C LEU A 706 -29.03 -28.05 49.65
N GLU A 707 -28.12 -28.97 49.36
CA GLU A 707 -26.76 -28.99 49.90
C GLU A 707 -25.96 -27.75 49.44
N PHE A 708 -25.94 -27.47 48.13
CA PHE A 708 -25.26 -26.31 47.57
C PHE A 708 -25.73 -24.98 48.20
N LEU A 709 -27.06 -24.79 48.34
CA LEU A 709 -27.63 -23.62 48.99
C LEU A 709 -27.28 -23.56 50.49
N ARG A 710 -27.14 -24.70 51.17
CA ARG A 710 -26.70 -24.79 52.57
C ARG A 710 -25.24 -24.39 52.73
N ALA A 711 -24.35 -24.91 51.88
CA ALA A 711 -22.94 -24.57 51.86
C ALA A 711 -22.73 -23.06 51.60
N LEU A 712 -23.41 -22.48 50.60
CA LEU A 712 -23.36 -21.03 50.36
C LEU A 712 -23.95 -20.19 51.51
N GLY A 713 -24.84 -20.76 52.32
CA GLY A 713 -25.44 -20.13 53.50
C GLY A 713 -24.61 -20.19 54.78
N ALA A 714 -23.52 -20.98 54.83
CA ALA A 714 -22.70 -21.18 56.03
C ALA A 714 -21.91 -19.92 56.45
N ASP A 715 -21.58 -19.04 55.50
CA ASP A 715 -20.97 -17.72 55.74
C ASP A 715 -21.55 -16.72 54.72
N GLU A 716 -22.00 -15.56 55.17
CA GLU A 716 -22.63 -14.51 54.32
C GLU A 716 -21.76 -14.08 53.12
N ARG A 717 -20.45 -14.33 53.17
CA ARG A 717 -19.49 -14.00 52.12
C ARG A 717 -19.34 -15.11 51.07
N TYR A 718 -19.73 -16.35 51.37
CA TYR A 718 -19.51 -17.50 50.47
C TYR A 718 -20.27 -17.34 49.15
N ALA A 719 -21.54 -16.94 49.16
CA ALA A 719 -22.28 -16.63 47.93
C ALA A 719 -21.60 -15.57 47.05
N PHE A 720 -21.03 -14.52 47.66
CA PHE A 720 -20.30 -13.47 46.94
C PHE A 720 -18.96 -13.97 46.39
N ILE A 721 -18.20 -14.73 47.20
CA ILE A 721 -16.94 -15.35 46.77
C ILE A 721 -17.21 -16.31 45.62
N PHE A 722 -18.20 -17.19 45.74
CA PHE A 722 -18.58 -18.15 44.70
C PHE A 722 -18.87 -17.45 43.36
N GLN A 723 -19.83 -16.52 43.35
CA GLN A 723 -20.22 -15.82 42.14
C GLN A 723 -19.08 -15.00 41.50
N LYS A 724 -18.13 -14.46 42.29
CA LYS A 724 -17.05 -13.61 41.76
C LYS A 724 -15.72 -14.31 41.51
N ARG A 725 -15.50 -15.51 42.06
CA ARG A 725 -14.23 -16.27 41.99
C ARG A 725 -14.34 -17.65 41.37
N PHE A 726 -15.44 -18.37 41.63
CA PHE A 726 -15.67 -19.71 41.09
C PHE A 726 -16.37 -19.59 39.74
N GLN A 727 -17.39 -18.73 39.63
CA GLN A 727 -18.07 -18.38 38.38
C GLN A 727 -17.51 -17.15 37.66
N GLY A 728 -16.67 -16.35 38.33
CA GLY A 728 -16.13 -15.09 37.79
C GLY A 728 -14.59 -15.03 37.78
N ASN A 729 -14.07 -14.06 37.04
CA ASN A 729 -12.64 -13.78 36.86
C ASN A 729 -11.97 -13.01 38.03
N LYS A 730 -12.72 -12.55 39.04
CA LYS A 730 -12.18 -11.54 39.97
C LYS A 730 -11.17 -12.09 40.97
N THR A 731 -10.12 -11.30 41.16
CA THR A 731 -8.95 -11.71 41.93
C THR A 731 -9.26 -11.83 43.41
N LEU A 732 -8.36 -12.49 44.16
CA LEU A 732 -8.39 -12.48 45.63
C LEU A 732 -8.36 -11.06 46.22
N GLU A 733 -7.79 -10.10 45.49
CA GLU A 733 -7.61 -8.74 45.97
C GLU A 733 -8.83 -7.86 45.73
N ASP A 734 -9.51 -7.98 44.58
CA ASP A 734 -10.75 -7.23 44.29
C ASP A 734 -11.89 -7.65 45.22
N ILE A 735 -12.00 -8.96 45.43
CA ILE A 735 -12.93 -9.55 46.39
C ILE A 735 -12.56 -9.12 47.81
N GLY A 736 -11.27 -9.03 48.13
CA GLY A 736 -10.77 -8.53 49.42
C GLY A 736 -11.15 -7.06 49.67
N LYS A 737 -10.86 -6.18 48.69
CA LYS A 737 -11.25 -4.76 48.69
C LYS A 737 -12.75 -4.59 48.91
N LYS A 738 -13.58 -5.37 48.21
CA LYS A 738 -15.05 -5.30 48.28
C LYS A 738 -15.64 -5.87 49.58
N LEU A 739 -15.08 -6.97 50.10
CA LEU A 739 -15.47 -7.57 51.39
C LEU A 739 -14.79 -6.91 52.61
N ARG A 740 -13.90 -5.93 52.40
CA ARG A 740 -13.08 -5.27 53.44
C ARG A 740 -12.20 -6.24 54.24
N VAL A 741 -11.65 -7.27 53.59
CA VAL A 741 -10.73 -8.25 54.18
C VAL A 741 -9.47 -8.44 53.33
N THR A 742 -8.41 -9.02 53.89
CA THR A 742 -7.15 -9.24 53.16
C THR A 742 -7.30 -10.32 52.07
N ARG A 743 -6.46 -10.27 51.02
CA ARG A 743 -6.41 -11.29 49.96
C ARG A 743 -6.23 -12.71 50.50
N GLU A 744 -5.50 -12.87 51.61
CA GLU A 744 -5.29 -14.14 52.28
C GLU A 744 -6.55 -14.60 53.03
N ARG A 745 -7.33 -13.67 53.63
CA ARG A 745 -8.62 -14.04 54.23
C ARG A 745 -9.64 -14.47 53.18
N VAL A 746 -9.63 -13.86 51.98
CA VAL A 746 -10.43 -14.36 50.84
C VAL A 746 -9.99 -15.77 50.43
N ARG A 747 -8.67 -16.03 50.38
CA ARG A 747 -8.13 -17.36 50.07
C ARG A 747 -8.56 -18.41 51.10
N GLN A 748 -8.53 -18.06 52.39
CA GLN A 748 -9.02 -18.92 53.48
C GLN A 748 -10.52 -19.20 53.33
N LEU A 749 -11.35 -18.17 53.10
CA LEU A 749 -12.80 -18.33 52.93
C LEU A 749 -13.15 -19.16 51.67
N ALA A 750 -12.44 -18.96 50.57
CA ALA A 750 -12.62 -19.77 49.36
C ALA A 750 -12.22 -21.25 49.56
N ARG A 751 -11.16 -21.53 50.34
CA ARG A 751 -10.80 -22.90 50.74
C ARG A 751 -11.80 -23.52 51.70
N ALA A 752 -12.33 -22.73 52.64
CA ALA A 752 -13.33 -23.20 53.60
C ALA A 752 -14.68 -23.50 52.92
N LEU A 753 -15.08 -22.72 51.92
CA LEU A 753 -16.24 -23.06 51.06
C LEU A 753 -16.01 -24.35 50.26
N GLN A 754 -14.81 -24.56 49.71
CA GLN A 754 -14.51 -25.82 49.01
C GLN A 754 -14.56 -27.01 49.98
N ALA A 755 -13.96 -26.90 51.17
CA ALA A 755 -14.03 -27.95 52.18
C ALA A 755 -15.47 -28.22 52.67
N GLU A 756 -16.31 -27.19 52.80
CA GLU A 756 -17.74 -27.36 53.12
C GLU A 756 -18.50 -28.14 52.03
N VAL A 757 -18.11 -27.98 50.75
CA VAL A 757 -18.64 -28.79 49.64
C VAL A 757 -18.07 -30.21 49.68
N ASP A 758 -16.75 -30.35 49.81
CA ASP A 758 -16.05 -31.64 49.77
C ASP A 758 -16.45 -32.56 50.94
N GLU A 759 -16.61 -32.01 52.15
CA GLU A 759 -16.87 -32.75 53.40
C GLU A 759 -18.37 -32.91 53.72
N ASN A 760 -19.22 -31.90 53.43
CA ASN A 760 -20.61 -31.86 53.91
C ASN A 760 -21.68 -31.88 52.79
N CYS A 761 -21.32 -31.99 51.50
CA CYS A 761 -22.26 -32.02 50.37
C CYS A 761 -22.15 -33.30 49.50
N PRO A 762 -22.49 -34.50 50.05
CA PRO A 762 -22.32 -35.76 49.34
C PRO A 762 -23.20 -35.91 48.08
N ALA A 763 -24.44 -35.44 48.07
CA ALA A 763 -25.29 -35.52 46.87
C ALA A 763 -24.77 -34.61 45.75
N LEU A 764 -24.27 -33.43 46.10
CA LEU A 764 -23.62 -32.50 45.18
C LEU A 764 -22.36 -33.10 44.55
N ASN A 765 -21.52 -33.76 45.35
CA ASN A 765 -20.30 -34.42 44.88
C ASN A 765 -20.60 -35.66 44.02
N VAL A 766 -21.64 -36.44 44.36
CA VAL A 766 -22.16 -37.54 43.52
C VAL A 766 -22.66 -37.00 42.17
N LEU A 767 -23.42 -35.90 42.16
CA LEU A 767 -23.94 -35.30 40.92
C LEU A 767 -22.79 -34.79 40.02
N ILE A 768 -21.80 -34.09 40.60
CA ILE A 768 -20.61 -33.63 39.86
C ILE A 768 -19.85 -34.82 39.25
N THR A 769 -19.60 -35.88 40.03
CA THR A 769 -18.85 -37.06 39.58
C THR A 769 -19.62 -37.84 38.50
N ALA A 770 -20.94 -38.01 38.65
CA ALA A 770 -21.77 -38.71 37.69
C ALA A 770 -21.96 -37.94 36.37
N ILE A 771 -21.97 -36.59 36.41
CA ILE A 771 -21.88 -35.77 35.19
C ILE A 771 -20.52 -35.98 34.52
N GLY A 772 -19.42 -36.01 35.28
CA GLY A 772 -18.07 -36.30 34.78
C GLY A 772 -18.00 -37.61 33.99
N GLN A 773 -18.58 -38.69 34.54
CA GLN A 773 -18.63 -40.01 33.89
C GLN A 773 -19.49 -40.07 32.60
N ARG A 774 -20.28 -39.04 32.29
CA ARG A 774 -21.01 -38.93 31.01
C ARG A 774 -20.21 -38.18 29.94
N ILE A 775 -19.07 -37.59 30.28
CA ILE A 775 -18.23 -36.80 29.37
C ILE A 775 -17.05 -37.66 28.91
N ASP A 776 -17.08 -38.15 27.67
CA ASP A 776 -15.93 -38.82 27.04
C ASP A 776 -15.59 -38.20 25.68
N PRO A 777 -14.39 -37.63 25.53
CA PRO A 777 -13.74 -36.72 26.49
C PRO A 777 -14.40 -35.33 26.48
N TRP A 778 -15.43 -35.12 25.63
CA TRP A 778 -16.27 -33.92 25.58
C TRP A 778 -17.71 -34.24 25.13
N MET A 779 -18.66 -33.45 25.63
CA MET A 779 -20.11 -33.57 25.36
C MET A 779 -20.73 -32.20 25.12
N ARG A 780 -21.81 -32.07 24.35
CA ARG A 780 -22.51 -30.78 24.24
C ARG A 780 -23.31 -30.50 25.51
N LYS A 781 -23.25 -29.26 25.98
CA LYS A 781 -24.09 -28.75 27.09
C LYS A 781 -25.57 -29.03 26.85
N GLU A 782 -26.06 -28.88 25.62
CA GLU A 782 -27.46 -29.15 25.27
C GLU A 782 -27.83 -30.63 25.41
N GLU A 783 -26.94 -31.57 25.06
CA GLU A 783 -27.17 -33.02 25.21
C GLU A 783 -27.31 -33.42 26.69
N LEU A 784 -26.47 -32.88 27.58
CA LEU A 784 -26.63 -33.10 29.02
C LEU A 784 -27.91 -32.44 29.55
N LEU A 785 -28.21 -31.21 29.14
CA LEU A 785 -29.36 -30.45 29.63
C LEU A 785 -30.70 -31.00 29.11
N ASP A 786 -30.74 -31.68 27.96
CA ASP A 786 -31.94 -32.37 27.48
C ASP A 786 -32.10 -33.76 28.11
N ALA A 787 -31.01 -34.42 28.51
CA ALA A 787 -31.06 -35.63 29.33
C ALA A 787 -31.43 -35.34 30.81
N LEU A 788 -31.00 -34.21 31.36
CA LEU A 788 -31.18 -33.80 32.77
C LEU A 788 -31.79 -32.39 32.86
N PRO A 789 -33.08 -32.20 32.49
CA PRO A 789 -33.70 -30.88 32.35
C PRO A 789 -33.77 -30.06 33.65
N MET A 790 -33.76 -30.68 34.83
CA MET A 790 -33.74 -29.98 36.12
C MET A 790 -32.44 -29.18 36.36
N LEU A 791 -31.37 -29.47 35.61
CA LEU A 791 -30.14 -28.67 35.60
C LEU A 791 -30.31 -27.31 34.87
N LYS A 792 -31.40 -27.13 34.10
CA LYS A 792 -31.80 -25.84 33.50
C LYS A 792 -32.44 -24.89 34.53
N GLU A 793 -32.78 -25.36 35.72
CA GLU A 793 -33.41 -24.50 36.74
C GLU A 793 -32.39 -23.52 37.35
N PRO A 794 -32.78 -22.24 37.57
CA PRO A 794 -31.88 -21.23 38.13
C PRO A 794 -31.62 -21.44 39.62
N THR A 795 -30.56 -20.81 40.12
CA THR A 795 -30.16 -20.80 41.53
C THR A 795 -30.04 -19.38 42.06
N ALA A 796 -29.69 -19.22 43.34
CA ALA A 796 -29.38 -17.91 43.93
C ALA A 796 -28.12 -17.25 43.30
N THR A 797 -27.27 -18.02 42.62
CA THR A 797 -25.98 -17.59 42.07
C THR A 797 -25.99 -17.49 40.54
N SER A 798 -26.70 -18.38 39.85
CA SER A 798 -26.62 -18.57 38.39
C SER A 798 -27.95 -18.82 37.68
N ARG A 799 -27.96 -18.66 36.34
CA ARG A 799 -29.15 -18.85 35.49
C ARG A 799 -29.56 -20.31 35.27
N HIS A 800 -28.63 -21.24 35.43
CA HIS A 800 -28.86 -22.69 35.35
C HIS A 800 -27.96 -23.36 36.39
N PHE A 801 -28.45 -24.35 37.13
CA PHE A 801 -27.66 -25.05 38.16
C PHE A 801 -26.38 -25.71 37.58
N LEU A 802 -26.38 -26.10 36.30
CA LEU A 802 -25.17 -26.58 35.61
C LEU A 802 -23.99 -25.57 35.67
N LEU A 803 -24.25 -24.26 35.75
CA LEU A 803 -23.21 -23.23 35.87
C LEU A 803 -22.62 -23.15 37.29
N ASP A 804 -23.33 -23.64 38.30
CA ASP A 804 -22.80 -23.79 39.66
C ASP A 804 -21.97 -25.07 39.75
N LEU A 805 -22.49 -26.18 39.22
CA LEU A 805 -21.78 -27.46 39.14
C LEU A 805 -20.45 -27.33 38.38
N ALA A 806 -20.45 -26.73 37.19
CA ALA A 806 -19.23 -26.48 36.40
C ALA A 806 -18.22 -25.54 37.07
N ALA A 807 -18.65 -24.73 38.03
CA ALA A 807 -17.77 -23.83 38.78
C ALA A 807 -17.10 -24.51 39.98
N LEU A 808 -17.69 -25.60 40.49
CA LEU A 808 -17.11 -26.50 41.50
C LEU A 808 -16.24 -27.59 40.85
N ALA A 809 -16.70 -28.18 39.74
CA ALA A 809 -16.14 -29.37 39.10
C ALA A 809 -14.75 -29.22 38.44
N LYS A 810 -14.08 -28.06 38.56
CA LYS A 810 -12.91 -27.64 37.75
C LYS A 810 -11.65 -28.52 37.85
N GLN A 811 -11.65 -29.55 38.68
CA GLN A 811 -10.60 -30.57 38.84
C GLN A 811 -11.10 -31.98 38.43
N GLN A 812 -12.09 -32.02 37.53
CA GLN A 812 -12.70 -33.23 36.96
C GLN A 812 -13.20 -32.94 35.54
N TRP A 813 -13.97 -31.86 35.39
CA TRP A 813 -14.50 -31.39 34.11
C TRP A 813 -14.84 -29.89 34.14
N ARG A 814 -14.93 -29.27 32.97
CA ARG A 814 -15.18 -27.84 32.79
C ARG A 814 -16.18 -27.56 31.68
N LEU A 815 -16.89 -26.43 31.79
CA LEU A 815 -17.79 -25.93 30.74
C LEU A 815 -17.09 -24.84 29.91
N ASP A 816 -16.74 -25.17 28.67
CA ASP A 816 -16.23 -24.26 27.65
C ASP A 816 -17.37 -23.85 26.70
N GLN A 817 -18.09 -22.81 27.12
CA GLN A 817 -19.28 -22.23 26.48
C GLN A 817 -20.44 -23.23 26.27
N GLU A 818 -20.33 -24.10 25.28
CA GLU A 818 -21.31 -25.13 24.89
C GLU A 818 -20.75 -26.55 24.94
N TRP A 819 -19.48 -26.71 25.34
CA TRP A 819 -18.82 -28.00 25.51
C TRP A 819 -18.55 -28.26 26.98
N LEU A 820 -19.02 -29.40 27.47
CA LEU A 820 -18.52 -30.02 28.68
C LEU A 820 -17.26 -30.80 28.30
N ILE A 821 -16.15 -30.60 29.01
CA ILE A 821 -14.83 -31.13 28.65
C ILE A 821 -14.21 -31.77 29.91
N LEU A 822 -13.77 -33.03 29.79
CA LEU A 822 -13.09 -33.77 30.85
C LEU A 822 -11.66 -33.23 31.05
N GLU A 823 -11.09 -33.40 32.24
CA GLU A 823 -9.65 -33.24 32.44
C GLU A 823 -8.87 -34.31 31.64
N GLY A 824 -7.74 -33.95 31.02
CA GLY A 824 -7.00 -34.83 30.09
C GLY A 824 -7.51 -34.82 28.63
N ALA A 825 -8.58 -34.09 28.31
CA ALA A 825 -9.22 -34.13 26.99
C ALA A 825 -8.41 -33.45 25.86
N ASP A 826 -7.63 -32.41 26.16
CA ASP A 826 -6.82 -31.72 25.15
C ASP A 826 -5.48 -32.45 24.94
N GLU A 827 -4.94 -33.08 25.99
CA GLU A 827 -3.78 -33.97 25.95
C GLU A 827 -4.05 -35.21 25.08
N ARG A 828 -5.22 -35.85 25.27
CA ARG A 828 -5.66 -36.99 24.43
C ARG A 828 -5.86 -36.59 22.96
N LEU A 829 -6.23 -35.33 22.69
CA LEU A 829 -6.28 -34.80 21.32
C LEU A 829 -4.88 -34.64 20.73
N GLU A 830 -3.91 -34.17 21.52
CA GLU A 830 -2.52 -34.01 21.11
C GLU A 830 -1.86 -35.37 20.84
N GLU A 831 -2.09 -36.38 21.69
CA GLU A 831 -1.67 -37.77 21.43
C GLU A 831 -2.30 -38.37 20.16
N ALA A 832 -3.59 -38.12 19.89
CA ALA A 832 -4.24 -38.54 18.66
C ALA A 832 -3.65 -37.82 17.43
N ILE A 833 -3.37 -36.52 17.55
CA ILE A 833 -2.73 -35.71 16.50
C ILE A 833 -1.34 -36.26 16.16
N ASP A 834 -0.49 -36.53 17.14
CA ASP A 834 0.87 -37.03 16.90
C ASP A 834 0.89 -38.48 16.38
N ARG A 835 -0.19 -39.25 16.61
CA ARG A 835 -0.36 -40.61 16.09
C ARG A 835 -0.86 -40.66 14.64
N PHE A 836 -1.79 -39.78 14.25
CA PHE A 836 -2.51 -39.85 12.96
C PHE A 836 -2.13 -38.74 11.96
N ALA A 837 -1.29 -37.77 12.34
CA ALA A 837 -0.79 -36.77 11.39
C ALA A 837 0.43 -37.24 10.60
N ASP A 838 0.42 -37.00 9.29
CA ASP A 838 1.55 -37.28 8.41
C ASP A 838 2.79 -36.39 8.71
N GLN A 839 3.85 -36.63 7.94
CA GLN A 839 5.08 -35.82 7.98
C GLN A 839 4.84 -34.31 7.73
N TYR A 840 3.69 -33.95 7.14
CA TYR A 840 3.27 -32.58 6.80
C TYR A 840 2.28 -31.98 7.80
N GLY A 841 1.83 -32.73 8.79
CA GLY A 841 0.84 -32.28 9.77
C GLY A 841 -0.58 -32.31 9.24
N VAL A 842 -0.94 -33.34 8.47
CA VAL A 842 -2.27 -33.61 7.93
C VAL A 842 -2.76 -34.96 8.47
N ALA A 843 -3.93 -34.99 9.09
CA ALA A 843 -4.57 -36.19 9.64
C ALA A 843 -6.01 -36.33 9.12
N ASP A 844 -6.57 -37.53 9.06
CA ASP A 844 -8.01 -37.70 8.79
C ASP A 844 -8.84 -37.45 10.06
N VAL A 845 -9.92 -36.68 9.92
CA VAL A 845 -10.82 -36.30 11.03
C VAL A 845 -11.63 -37.51 11.51
N SER A 846 -11.82 -38.53 10.68
CA SER A 846 -12.51 -39.77 11.05
C SER A 846 -11.66 -40.58 12.03
N GLU A 847 -10.38 -40.77 11.72
CA GLU A 847 -9.41 -41.48 12.57
C GLU A 847 -9.19 -40.73 13.90
N LEU A 848 -9.00 -39.41 13.83
CA LEU A 848 -8.92 -38.56 15.03
C LEU A 848 -10.21 -38.61 15.86
N ALA A 849 -11.39 -38.69 15.24
CA ALA A 849 -12.66 -38.76 15.97
C ALA A 849 -12.88 -40.11 16.64
N GLU A 850 -12.48 -41.21 15.99
CA GLU A 850 -12.52 -42.56 16.56
C GLU A 850 -11.57 -42.68 17.77
N ALA A 851 -10.33 -42.19 17.65
CA ALA A 851 -9.39 -42.12 18.77
C ALA A 851 -9.91 -41.26 19.95
N MET A 852 -10.63 -40.18 19.62
CA MET A 852 -11.29 -39.29 20.58
C MET A 852 -12.70 -39.76 21.00
N GLY A 853 -13.13 -40.98 20.67
CA GLY A 853 -14.43 -41.55 21.10
C GLY A 853 -15.66 -40.75 20.67
N THR A 854 -15.54 -39.90 19.63
CA THR A 854 -16.50 -38.83 19.33
C THR A 854 -16.94 -38.85 17.86
N SER A 855 -17.88 -37.96 17.48
CA SER A 855 -18.34 -37.87 16.10
C SER A 855 -17.38 -37.01 15.25
N PRO A 856 -17.09 -37.36 13.97
CA PRO A 856 -16.28 -36.52 13.08
C PRO A 856 -16.85 -35.10 12.88
N LYS A 857 -18.17 -34.94 12.99
CA LYS A 857 -18.88 -33.65 12.95
C LYS A 857 -18.57 -32.80 14.18
N ASP A 858 -18.51 -33.43 15.35
CA ASP A 858 -18.33 -32.75 16.63
C ASP A 858 -16.85 -32.46 16.91
N LEU A 859 -15.94 -33.36 16.54
CA LEU A 859 -14.51 -33.05 16.43
C LEU A 859 -14.26 -31.89 15.45
N THR A 860 -14.87 -31.91 14.25
CA THR A 860 -14.78 -30.77 13.30
C THR A 860 -15.24 -29.45 13.94
N ALA A 861 -16.32 -29.48 14.73
CA ALA A 861 -16.82 -28.30 15.42
C ALA A 861 -15.88 -27.82 16.54
N ARG A 862 -15.26 -28.74 17.29
CA ARG A 862 -14.27 -28.45 18.34
C ARG A 862 -12.97 -27.87 17.75
N LEU A 863 -12.40 -28.52 16.73
CA LEU A 863 -11.15 -28.08 16.08
C LEU A 863 -11.27 -26.70 15.43
N ARG A 864 -12.40 -26.42 14.76
CA ARG A 864 -12.69 -25.10 14.19
C ARG A 864 -12.84 -24.00 15.25
N LYS A 865 -13.45 -24.32 16.40
CA LYS A 865 -13.73 -23.36 17.47
C LYS A 865 -12.49 -23.03 18.31
N THR A 866 -11.62 -24.02 18.55
CA THR A 866 -10.35 -23.85 19.26
C THR A 866 -9.23 -23.29 18.39
N GLN A 867 -9.47 -23.18 17.07
CA GLN A 867 -8.47 -22.90 16.03
C GLN A 867 -7.27 -23.88 15.97
N ARG A 868 -7.22 -24.91 16.83
CA ARG A 868 -6.09 -25.86 16.96
C ARG A 868 -5.76 -26.58 15.66
N ALA A 869 -6.76 -26.91 14.84
CA ALA A 869 -6.55 -27.46 13.49
C ALA A 869 -7.51 -26.88 12.46
N TRP A 870 -7.04 -26.69 11.23
CA TRP A 870 -7.87 -26.27 10.10
C TRP A 870 -8.48 -27.49 9.40
N VAL A 871 -9.81 -27.55 9.30
CA VAL A 871 -10.54 -28.75 8.85
C VAL A 871 -11.31 -28.53 7.54
N ARG A 872 -10.92 -29.27 6.49
CA ARG A 872 -11.53 -29.22 5.16
C ARG A 872 -11.53 -30.60 4.48
N GLY A 873 -12.67 -30.99 3.92
CA GLY A 873 -12.78 -32.17 3.05
C GLY A 873 -12.66 -33.53 3.76
N GLY A 874 -12.62 -33.57 5.09
CA GLY A 874 -12.30 -34.77 5.88
C GLY A 874 -10.93 -34.70 6.55
N LEU A 875 -10.04 -33.83 6.07
CA LEU A 875 -8.68 -33.69 6.60
C LEU A 875 -8.54 -32.52 7.58
N ALA A 876 -7.68 -32.69 8.58
CA ALA A 876 -7.28 -31.70 9.57
C ALA A 876 -5.80 -31.36 9.43
N ARG A 877 -5.47 -30.07 9.24
CA ARG A 877 -4.10 -29.57 9.35
C ARG A 877 -3.76 -29.30 10.82
N THR A 878 -2.94 -30.17 11.40
CA THR A 878 -2.56 -30.17 12.82
C THR A 878 -1.36 -29.27 13.12
N LYS A 879 -0.37 -29.21 12.22
CA LYS A 879 0.81 -28.34 12.35
C LYS A 879 0.52 -26.97 11.74
N GLN A 880 0.57 -25.91 12.56
CA GLN A 880 0.24 -24.54 12.14
C GLN A 880 1.33 -23.49 12.42
N GLY A 881 2.43 -23.87 13.09
CA GLY A 881 3.41 -22.94 13.66
C GLY A 881 4.16 -22.06 12.67
N THR A 882 4.45 -22.52 11.44
CA THR A 882 5.17 -21.71 10.44
C THR A 882 4.39 -21.51 9.14
N VAL A 883 4.78 -20.47 8.39
CA VAL A 883 4.29 -20.22 7.02
C VAL A 883 4.63 -21.41 6.11
N VAL A 884 5.79 -22.03 6.31
CA VAL A 884 6.26 -23.13 5.47
C VAL A 884 5.46 -24.41 5.73
N ASP A 885 5.26 -24.80 6.99
CA ASP A 885 4.47 -25.99 7.33
C ASP A 885 3.02 -25.87 6.85
N ARG A 886 2.42 -24.67 6.99
CA ARG A 886 1.07 -24.40 6.47
C ARG A 886 1.02 -24.55 4.95
N ALA A 887 1.97 -24.00 4.21
CA ALA A 887 2.04 -24.14 2.75
C ALA A 887 2.31 -25.59 2.31
N ILE A 888 3.17 -26.32 3.02
CA ILE A 888 3.50 -27.73 2.81
C ILE A 888 2.27 -28.62 3.00
N ALA A 889 1.50 -28.41 4.07
CA ALA A 889 0.25 -29.13 4.31
C ALA A 889 -0.77 -28.89 3.19
N GLU A 890 -0.93 -27.66 2.70
CA GLU A 890 -1.83 -27.37 1.58
C GLU A 890 -1.35 -27.95 0.24
N LEU A 891 -0.02 -28.04 0.04
CA LEU A 891 0.57 -28.76 -1.10
C LEU A 891 0.28 -30.27 -1.00
N SER A 892 0.48 -30.90 0.16
CA SER A 892 0.14 -32.30 0.45
C SER A 892 -1.35 -32.58 0.18
N ILE A 893 -2.25 -31.83 0.83
CA ILE A 893 -3.72 -31.95 0.71
C ILE A 893 -4.20 -31.83 -0.75
N ARG A 894 -3.51 -31.06 -1.59
CA ARG A 894 -3.86 -30.90 -3.01
C ARG A 894 -3.12 -31.85 -3.96
N ASN A 895 -2.03 -32.46 -3.52
CA ASN A 895 -1.16 -33.35 -4.28
C ASN A 895 -0.80 -32.82 -5.69
N ASN A 896 -0.51 -31.51 -5.82
CA ASN A 896 -0.27 -30.82 -7.09
C ASN A 896 0.41 -29.45 -6.86
N PRO A 897 1.46 -29.06 -7.61
CA PRO A 897 2.18 -27.79 -7.39
C PRO A 897 1.30 -26.54 -7.51
N MET A 898 1.20 -25.80 -6.41
CA MET A 898 0.42 -24.57 -6.31
C MET A 898 1.24 -23.35 -6.77
N SER A 899 0.55 -22.27 -7.19
CA SER A 899 1.23 -20.99 -7.40
C SER A 899 1.41 -20.21 -6.10
N GLY A 900 2.37 -19.27 -6.06
CA GLY A 900 2.50 -18.34 -4.93
C GLY A 900 1.22 -17.54 -4.67
N ASP A 901 0.48 -17.17 -5.73
CA ASP A 901 -0.86 -16.57 -5.61
C ASP A 901 -1.91 -17.52 -5.01
N ALA A 902 -1.85 -18.81 -5.33
CA ALA A 902 -2.81 -19.79 -4.80
C ALA A 902 -2.57 -20.06 -3.32
N LEU A 903 -1.29 -20.11 -2.90
CA LEU A 903 -0.89 -20.21 -1.50
C LEU A 903 -1.28 -18.93 -0.73
N ALA A 904 -0.95 -17.74 -1.24
CA ALA A 904 -1.33 -16.45 -0.62
C ALA A 904 -2.85 -16.26 -0.48
N LYS A 905 -3.66 -16.72 -1.45
CA LYS A 905 -5.13 -16.66 -1.36
C LYS A 905 -5.73 -17.56 -0.26
N MET A 906 -4.97 -18.54 0.21
CA MET A 906 -5.35 -19.44 1.31
C MET A 906 -4.73 -19.00 2.63
N MET A 907 -3.49 -18.51 2.58
CA MET A 907 -2.72 -17.94 3.69
C MET A 907 -2.84 -16.41 3.67
N LYS A 908 -4.06 -15.92 3.92
CA LYS A 908 -4.45 -14.50 3.82
C LYS A 908 -3.61 -13.55 4.71
N ASP A 909 -2.92 -14.14 5.67
CA ASP A 909 -1.99 -13.54 6.64
C ASP A 909 -0.58 -13.23 6.10
N ARG A 910 -0.22 -13.66 4.89
CA ARG A 910 1.12 -13.41 4.32
C ARG A 910 1.08 -12.99 2.87
N SER A 911 1.89 -11.97 2.54
CA SER A 911 2.10 -11.56 1.16
C SER A 911 2.76 -12.68 0.34
N LYS A 912 2.44 -12.74 -0.96
CA LYS A 912 3.07 -13.64 -1.94
C LYS A 912 4.59 -13.68 -1.82
N ARG A 913 5.21 -12.52 -1.60
CA ARG A 913 6.67 -12.36 -1.46
C ARG A 913 7.19 -12.96 -0.16
N SER A 914 6.48 -12.80 0.96
CA SER A 914 6.83 -13.41 2.24
C SER A 914 6.77 -14.94 2.15
N ILE A 915 5.69 -15.49 1.58
CA ILE A 915 5.54 -16.94 1.34
C ILE A 915 6.67 -17.45 0.42
N ALA A 916 6.91 -16.80 -0.72
CA ALA A 916 7.97 -17.22 -1.65
C ALA A 916 9.36 -17.16 -1.01
N ASN A 917 9.66 -16.16 -0.19
CA ASN A 917 10.92 -16.09 0.56
C ASN A 917 11.05 -17.24 1.57
N ALA A 918 10.00 -17.53 2.33
CA ALA A 918 10.02 -18.60 3.33
C ALA A 918 10.19 -20.00 2.69
N LEU A 919 9.47 -20.26 1.58
CA LEU A 919 9.59 -21.49 0.81
C LEU A 919 10.94 -21.63 0.08
N SER A 920 11.65 -20.53 -0.18
CA SER A 920 13.00 -20.56 -0.77
C SER A 920 14.09 -21.07 0.19
N LEU A 921 13.77 -21.27 1.47
CA LEU A 921 14.74 -21.59 2.52
C LEU A 921 14.53 -22.99 3.16
N ASP A 922 13.44 -23.68 2.85
CA ASP A 922 13.13 -24.99 3.43
C ASP A 922 13.32 -26.13 2.41
N PRO A 923 14.14 -27.15 2.71
CA PRO A 923 14.47 -28.21 1.75
C PRO A 923 13.32 -29.14 1.40
N ARG A 924 12.22 -29.15 2.18
CA ARG A 924 11.02 -29.97 1.91
C ARG A 924 10.22 -29.48 0.72
N VAL A 925 10.49 -28.26 0.25
CA VAL A 925 9.88 -27.64 -0.94
C VAL A 925 10.95 -27.13 -1.90
N HIS A 926 10.58 -26.99 -3.17
CA HIS A 926 11.35 -26.21 -4.12
C HIS A 926 10.42 -25.48 -5.09
N ARG A 927 11.00 -24.52 -5.80
CA ARG A 927 10.30 -23.77 -6.84
C ARG A 927 10.38 -24.52 -8.17
N CYS A 928 9.26 -25.03 -8.67
CA CYS A 928 9.16 -25.80 -9.93
C CYS A 928 8.67 -24.94 -11.13
N GLY A 929 8.74 -23.61 -11.02
CA GLY A 929 8.42 -22.63 -12.07
C GLY A 929 8.43 -21.21 -11.52
N LEU A 930 8.40 -20.17 -12.37
CA LEU A 930 8.55 -18.75 -11.99
C LEU A 930 7.76 -18.35 -10.74
N ASP A 931 6.54 -18.86 -10.60
CA ASP A 931 5.67 -18.71 -9.43
C ASP A 931 4.95 -20.03 -9.08
N ARG A 932 5.62 -21.19 -9.17
CA ARG A 932 5.05 -22.49 -8.72
C ARG A 932 5.94 -23.21 -7.73
N TRP A 933 5.31 -23.80 -6.72
CA TRP A 933 5.94 -24.47 -5.58
C TRP A 933 5.48 -25.92 -5.48
N ALA A 934 6.42 -26.81 -5.20
CA ALA A 934 6.23 -28.24 -5.11
C ALA A 934 6.88 -28.80 -3.85
N LEU A 935 6.37 -29.93 -3.33
CA LEU A 935 7.10 -30.72 -2.34
C LEU A 935 8.30 -31.37 -3.03
N THR A 936 9.45 -31.44 -2.36
CA THR A 936 10.69 -31.96 -2.93
C THR A 936 10.63 -33.46 -3.22
N GLU A 937 9.83 -34.22 -2.46
CA GLU A 937 9.59 -35.65 -2.73
C GLU A 937 8.85 -35.92 -4.05
N TRP A 938 8.14 -34.94 -4.62
CA TRP A 938 7.45 -35.09 -5.90
C TRP A 938 8.40 -35.17 -7.12
N GLY A 939 9.72 -35.03 -6.91
CA GLY A 939 10.74 -35.26 -7.94
C GLY A 939 10.70 -34.32 -9.15
N LEU A 940 10.03 -33.17 -9.02
CA LEU A 940 9.93 -32.17 -10.09
C LEU A 940 11.24 -31.40 -10.27
N GLU A 941 11.49 -30.88 -11.47
CA GLU A 941 12.72 -30.12 -11.74
C GLU A 941 12.66 -28.73 -11.07
N GLU A 942 13.66 -28.45 -10.24
CA GLU A 942 13.89 -27.12 -9.67
C GLU A 942 14.19 -26.08 -10.76
N TRP A 943 13.44 -24.98 -10.70
CA TRP A 943 13.54 -23.82 -11.59
C TRP A 943 14.32 -22.67 -10.94
N THR A 944 15.58 -22.48 -11.35
CA THR A 944 16.45 -21.37 -10.91
C THR A 944 16.30 -20.14 -11.81
N THR A 945 16.75 -20.22 -13.07
CA THR A 945 16.70 -19.15 -14.07
C THR A 945 16.52 -19.70 -15.49
N ILE A 946 16.09 -18.83 -16.42
CA ILE A 946 16.04 -19.17 -17.86
C ILE A 946 17.45 -19.49 -18.40
N THR A 947 18.49 -18.80 -17.92
CA THR A 947 19.89 -19.05 -18.31
C THR A 947 20.36 -20.43 -17.86
N ASP A 948 20.05 -20.86 -16.64
CA ASP A 948 20.46 -22.17 -16.13
C ASP A 948 19.66 -23.31 -16.76
N PHE A 949 18.37 -23.08 -17.05
CA PHE A 949 17.57 -23.97 -17.89
C PHE A 949 18.22 -24.15 -19.27
N LEU A 950 18.59 -23.05 -19.94
CA LEU A 950 19.33 -23.11 -21.22
C LEU A 950 20.65 -23.87 -21.06
N ARG A 951 21.47 -23.57 -20.03
CA ARG A 951 22.75 -24.27 -19.76
C ARG A 951 22.55 -25.78 -19.59
N ARG A 952 21.68 -26.21 -18.67
CA ARG A 952 21.36 -27.63 -18.44
C ARG A 952 20.94 -28.32 -19.74
N ARG A 953 19.98 -27.74 -20.45
CA ARG A 953 19.40 -28.37 -21.66
C ARG A 953 20.37 -28.36 -22.85
N ILE A 954 21.36 -27.46 -22.87
CA ILE A 954 22.48 -27.48 -23.83
C ILE A 954 23.53 -28.53 -23.43
N GLU A 955 23.82 -28.69 -22.15
CA GLU A 955 24.72 -29.71 -21.61
C GLU A 955 24.18 -31.13 -21.84
N GLU A 956 22.89 -31.36 -21.56
CA GLU A 956 22.13 -32.57 -21.91
C GLU A 956 22.20 -32.89 -23.42
N ALA A 957 22.13 -31.87 -24.27
CA ALA A 957 22.21 -32.03 -25.73
C ALA A 957 23.65 -32.16 -26.26
N GLY A 958 24.67 -31.91 -25.42
CA GLY A 958 26.08 -31.98 -25.74
C GLY A 958 26.45 -31.33 -27.07
N SER A 959 27.21 -32.04 -27.91
CA SER A 959 27.68 -31.56 -29.21
C SER A 959 26.57 -31.31 -30.25
N GLN A 960 25.32 -31.68 -29.97
CA GLN A 960 24.19 -31.43 -30.87
C GLN A 960 23.48 -30.09 -30.60
N GLY A 961 23.68 -29.48 -29.42
CA GLY A 961 22.97 -28.25 -29.01
C GLY A 961 21.46 -28.46 -28.77
N ALA A 962 20.86 -27.62 -27.93
CA ALA A 962 19.46 -27.74 -27.53
C ALA A 962 18.51 -27.22 -28.62
N SER A 963 17.47 -27.98 -28.98
CA SER A 963 16.49 -27.51 -29.98
C SER A 963 15.70 -26.30 -29.44
N LEU A 964 15.76 -25.16 -30.12
CA LEU A 964 15.07 -23.93 -29.71
C LEU A 964 13.55 -24.15 -29.64
N LYS A 965 12.97 -24.89 -30.60
CA LYS A 965 11.53 -25.27 -30.58
C LYS A 965 11.17 -26.27 -29.47
N LYS A 966 12.12 -27.01 -28.89
CA LYS A 966 11.89 -27.81 -27.67
C LYS A 966 11.90 -26.88 -26.46
N LEU A 967 12.98 -26.11 -26.30
CA LEU A 967 13.17 -25.14 -25.22
C LEU A 967 11.96 -24.19 -25.07
N GLN A 968 11.49 -23.58 -26.16
CA GLN A 968 10.34 -22.67 -26.17
C GLN A 968 9.02 -23.33 -25.74
N ARG A 969 8.81 -24.63 -26.01
CA ARG A 969 7.63 -25.37 -25.54
C ARG A 969 7.76 -25.80 -24.08
N GLU A 970 8.96 -26.17 -23.67
CA GLU A 970 9.25 -26.72 -22.35
C GLU A 970 9.27 -25.61 -21.28
N VAL A 971 9.82 -24.44 -21.59
CA VAL A 971 9.92 -23.30 -20.66
C VAL A 971 8.54 -22.77 -20.18
N VAL A 972 7.49 -22.99 -20.97
CA VAL A 972 6.10 -22.63 -20.64
C VAL A 972 5.56 -23.46 -19.47
N ARG A 973 6.05 -24.69 -19.26
CA ARG A 973 5.67 -25.54 -18.11
C ARG A 973 6.08 -24.90 -16.77
N TYR A 974 7.18 -24.16 -16.79
CA TYR A 974 7.73 -23.39 -15.68
C TYR A 974 7.16 -21.95 -15.65
N GLY A 975 6.14 -21.64 -16.48
CA GLY A 975 5.44 -20.36 -16.52
C GLY A 975 6.18 -19.22 -17.24
N ALA A 976 7.37 -19.45 -17.79
CA ALA A 976 8.12 -18.42 -18.52
C ALA A 976 7.70 -18.37 -19.99
N SER A 977 7.79 -17.19 -20.62
CA SER A 977 7.35 -17.02 -22.01
C SER A 977 8.40 -17.44 -23.03
N PRO A 978 8.00 -17.92 -24.23
CA PRO A 978 8.92 -18.18 -25.33
C PRO A 978 9.72 -16.94 -25.79
N LYS A 979 9.13 -15.74 -25.69
CA LYS A 979 9.80 -14.46 -25.98
C LYS A 979 10.90 -14.15 -24.95
N SER A 980 10.65 -14.46 -23.68
CA SER A 980 11.65 -14.37 -22.62
C SER A 980 12.81 -15.34 -22.88
N LEU A 981 12.51 -16.62 -23.16
CA LEU A 981 13.58 -17.59 -23.47
C LEU A 981 14.36 -17.21 -24.72
N LEU A 982 13.71 -16.71 -25.77
CA LEU A 982 14.41 -16.28 -26.98
C LEU A 982 15.37 -15.12 -26.69
N SER A 983 15.00 -14.16 -25.84
CA SER A 983 15.93 -13.10 -25.41
C SER A 983 17.19 -13.69 -24.75
N TYR A 984 17.04 -14.55 -23.73
CA TYR A 984 18.19 -15.18 -23.08
C TYR A 984 19.00 -16.07 -24.03
N ALA A 985 18.35 -16.82 -24.95
CA ALA A 985 19.01 -17.68 -25.92
C ALA A 985 19.70 -16.92 -27.07
N SER A 986 19.31 -15.68 -27.33
CA SER A 986 20.00 -14.75 -28.24
C SER A 986 21.05 -13.89 -27.53
N SER A 987 21.34 -14.14 -26.24
CA SER A 987 22.41 -13.44 -25.54
C SER A 987 23.79 -14.03 -25.86
N PRO A 988 24.88 -13.24 -25.78
CA PRO A 988 26.22 -13.67 -26.23
C PRO A 988 26.82 -14.91 -25.55
N GLU A 989 26.23 -15.43 -24.48
CA GLU A 989 26.62 -16.72 -23.89
C GLU A 989 26.27 -17.90 -24.80
N PHE A 990 25.34 -17.70 -25.74
CA PHE A 990 24.75 -18.73 -26.58
C PHE A 990 24.83 -18.36 -28.06
N GLU A 991 24.74 -19.37 -28.92
CA GLU A 991 24.73 -19.19 -30.37
C GLU A 991 23.66 -20.08 -31.01
N ILE A 992 22.77 -19.49 -31.81
CA ILE A 992 21.65 -20.20 -32.44
C ILE A 992 22.04 -20.58 -33.86
N ARG A 993 22.38 -21.86 -34.08
CA ARG A 993 22.72 -22.42 -35.39
C ARG A 993 21.63 -23.41 -35.81
N ASN A 994 21.05 -23.24 -37.01
CA ASN A 994 20.06 -24.16 -37.59
C ASN A 994 18.88 -24.51 -36.64
N GLY A 995 18.37 -23.51 -35.90
CA GLY A 995 17.28 -23.70 -34.92
C GLY A 995 17.67 -24.43 -33.63
N ARG A 996 18.98 -24.58 -33.36
CA ARG A 996 19.53 -25.20 -32.15
C ARG A 996 20.45 -24.21 -31.43
N VAL A 997 20.28 -24.12 -30.11
CA VAL A 997 21.07 -23.26 -29.23
C VAL A 997 22.29 -24.04 -28.77
N PHE A 998 23.47 -23.48 -28.98
CA PHE A 998 24.76 -23.95 -28.47
C PHE A 998 25.27 -22.96 -27.43
N LYS A 999 26.24 -23.35 -26.61
CA LYS A 999 27.07 -22.38 -25.89
C LYS A 999 27.98 -21.67 -26.92
N SER A 1000 28.04 -20.35 -26.87
CA SER A 1000 28.91 -19.57 -27.77
C SER A 1000 30.37 -19.95 -27.55
N THR A 1001 31.13 -20.02 -28.65
CA THR A 1001 32.59 -20.15 -28.65
C THR A 1001 33.29 -18.86 -29.11
N VAL A 1002 32.53 -17.79 -29.35
CA VAL A 1002 33.03 -16.47 -29.76
C VAL A 1002 33.04 -15.57 -28.53
N GLU A 1003 34.13 -14.84 -28.33
CA GLU A 1003 34.22 -13.84 -27.27
C GLU A 1003 33.24 -12.69 -27.55
N ALA A 1004 32.45 -12.34 -26.53
CA ALA A 1004 31.33 -11.43 -26.67
C ALA A 1004 31.79 -9.96 -26.65
N VAL A 1005 31.71 -9.31 -27.80
CA VAL A 1005 32.03 -7.89 -27.99
C VAL A 1005 30.74 -7.06 -27.99
N ASN A 1006 30.77 -5.89 -27.36
CA ASN A 1006 29.67 -4.93 -27.35
C ASN A 1006 29.92 -3.85 -28.42
N GLU A 1007 29.22 -3.92 -29.54
CA GLU A 1007 29.39 -3.03 -30.71
C GLU A 1007 28.52 -1.75 -30.65
N ALA A 1008 27.84 -1.46 -29.53
CA ALA A 1008 26.90 -0.34 -29.43
C ALA A 1008 27.60 1.03 -29.31
N THR A 1009 27.28 1.98 -30.18
CA THR A 1009 27.89 3.34 -30.14
C THR A 1009 27.05 4.35 -29.36
N PRO A 1010 27.66 5.37 -28.70
CA PRO A 1010 26.93 6.44 -28.02
C PRO A 1010 26.03 7.29 -28.93
N GLN A 1011 26.42 7.44 -30.21
CA GLN A 1011 25.67 8.17 -31.22
C GLN A 1011 24.28 7.54 -31.44
N GLU A 1012 24.20 6.21 -31.50
CA GLU A 1012 22.96 5.42 -31.64
C GLU A 1012 22.14 5.31 -30.34
N ALA A 1013 22.62 5.84 -29.21
CA ALA A 1013 22.01 5.59 -27.90
C ALA A 1013 21.03 6.69 -27.48
N ARG A 1014 19.73 6.33 -27.35
CA ARG A 1014 18.68 7.24 -26.86
C ARG A 1014 19.08 7.93 -25.56
N GLY A 1015 18.86 9.25 -25.50
CA GLY A 1015 19.15 10.08 -24.32
C GLY A 1015 20.64 10.35 -24.04
N LEU A 1016 21.59 9.77 -24.78
CA LEU A 1016 23.01 10.14 -24.67
C LEU A 1016 23.33 11.32 -25.58
N TYR A 1017 23.88 12.37 -24.98
CA TYR A 1017 24.33 13.58 -25.69
C TYR A 1017 25.77 13.93 -25.32
N LEU A 1018 26.52 14.45 -26.28
CA LEU A 1018 27.89 14.92 -26.11
C LEU A 1018 27.85 16.33 -25.50
N ARG A 1019 28.39 16.49 -24.29
CA ARG A 1019 28.48 17.78 -23.56
C ARG A 1019 29.90 17.97 -23.07
N ASP A 1020 30.51 19.11 -23.38
CA ASP A 1020 31.93 19.41 -23.07
C ASP A 1020 32.93 18.31 -23.49
N GLY A 1021 32.64 17.60 -24.60
CA GLY A 1021 33.43 16.47 -25.08
C GLY A 1021 33.23 15.16 -24.31
N VAL A 1022 32.22 15.07 -23.44
CA VAL A 1022 31.88 13.89 -22.63
C VAL A 1022 30.45 13.43 -22.93
N TRP A 1023 30.28 12.13 -23.20
CA TRP A 1023 28.96 11.52 -23.37
C TRP A 1023 28.18 11.53 -22.07
N SER A 1024 26.94 12.02 -22.12
CA SER A 1024 26.11 12.32 -20.96
C SER A 1024 24.69 11.80 -21.19
N LEU A 1025 24.16 10.96 -20.31
CA LEU A 1025 22.77 10.48 -20.37
C LEU A 1025 21.85 11.44 -19.60
N LEU A 1026 20.82 11.96 -20.26
CA LEU A 1026 19.73 12.68 -19.61
C LEU A 1026 18.76 11.68 -18.96
N LEU A 1027 18.42 11.88 -17.70
CA LEU A 1027 17.58 10.97 -16.92
C LEU A 1027 16.56 11.74 -16.07
N THR A 1028 15.27 11.46 -16.28
CA THR A 1028 14.22 11.82 -15.32
C THR A 1028 14.22 10.85 -14.14
N VAL A 1029 14.29 11.38 -12.92
CA VAL A 1029 14.38 10.59 -11.68
C VAL A 1029 13.03 9.98 -11.33
N ASN A 1030 13.04 8.71 -10.94
CA ASN A 1030 11.88 7.99 -10.46
C ASN A 1030 12.12 7.33 -9.09
N SER A 1031 11.05 6.89 -8.45
CA SER A 1031 11.07 6.28 -7.11
C SER A 1031 11.88 5.00 -7.03
N ASP A 1032 12.19 4.28 -8.11
CA ASP A 1032 13.10 3.13 -8.08
C ASP A 1032 14.57 3.60 -7.98
N ALA A 1033 14.96 4.63 -8.75
CA ALA A 1033 16.28 5.26 -8.65
C ALA A 1033 16.52 5.86 -7.24
N LEU A 1034 15.48 6.47 -6.65
CA LEU A 1034 15.52 6.98 -5.28
C LEU A 1034 15.46 5.87 -4.21
N ARG A 1035 14.70 4.79 -4.42
CA ARG A 1035 14.69 3.62 -3.50
C ARG A 1035 16.08 2.98 -3.42
N GLY A 1036 16.81 2.95 -4.54
CA GLY A 1036 18.22 2.59 -4.56
C GLY A 1036 18.52 1.23 -5.19
N SER A 1037 17.71 0.81 -6.16
CA SER A 1037 18.09 -0.29 -7.06
C SER A 1037 19.27 0.10 -7.96
N GLY A 1038 19.94 -0.89 -8.55
CA GLY A 1038 20.69 -0.67 -9.78
C GLY A 1038 19.71 -0.44 -10.94
N MET A 1039 20.10 0.37 -11.92
CA MET A 1039 19.23 0.77 -13.02
C MET A 1039 19.77 0.29 -14.38
N PRO A 1040 18.90 -0.02 -15.36
CA PRO A 1040 19.33 -0.30 -16.72
C PRO A 1040 19.95 0.96 -17.35
N VAL A 1041 20.90 0.78 -18.26
CA VAL A 1041 21.54 1.87 -19.02
C VAL A 1041 21.71 1.45 -20.49
N PRO A 1042 21.75 2.39 -21.46
CA PRO A 1042 22.09 2.07 -22.84
C PRO A 1042 23.41 1.30 -22.98
N GLY A 1043 23.44 0.32 -23.89
CA GLY A 1043 24.59 -0.57 -24.11
C GLY A 1043 25.88 0.16 -24.48
N ALA A 1044 25.78 1.33 -25.11
CA ALA A 1044 26.89 2.22 -25.42
C ALA A 1044 27.72 2.63 -24.18
N ILE A 1045 27.11 2.74 -22.99
CA ILE A 1045 27.83 3.06 -21.75
C ILE A 1045 28.69 1.88 -21.29
N ALA A 1046 28.24 0.64 -21.56
CA ALA A 1046 29.05 -0.55 -21.32
C ALA A 1046 30.17 -0.72 -22.37
N ALA A 1047 30.00 -0.17 -23.58
CA ALA A 1047 31.08 -0.10 -24.58
C ALA A 1047 32.12 0.97 -24.22
N LEU A 1048 31.69 2.18 -23.82
CA LEU A 1048 32.55 3.29 -23.37
C LEU A 1048 33.51 2.95 -22.21
N TYR A 1049 33.22 1.88 -21.46
CA TYR A 1049 34.04 1.41 -20.34
C TYR A 1049 34.58 -0.02 -20.53
N ASP A 1050 34.59 -0.55 -21.76
CA ASP A 1050 35.08 -1.90 -22.10
C ASP A 1050 34.54 -3.00 -21.15
N VAL A 1051 33.25 -2.93 -20.79
CA VAL A 1051 32.68 -3.84 -19.78
C VAL A 1051 32.61 -5.26 -20.36
N PRO A 1052 33.30 -6.26 -19.75
CA PRO A 1052 33.32 -7.61 -20.29
C PRO A 1052 32.00 -8.34 -20.06
N PHE A 1053 31.66 -9.24 -20.97
CA PHE A 1053 30.41 -10.01 -20.92
C PHE A 1053 30.29 -10.89 -19.68
N ASN A 1054 29.09 -10.91 -19.09
CA ASN A 1054 28.79 -11.48 -17.77
C ASN A 1054 29.67 -10.92 -16.62
N GLY A 1055 30.36 -9.80 -16.85
CA GLY A 1055 31.26 -9.13 -15.91
C GLY A 1055 30.79 -7.75 -15.48
N GLN A 1056 31.72 -6.99 -14.89
CA GLN A 1056 31.50 -5.63 -14.42
C GLN A 1056 32.83 -4.85 -14.31
N VAL A 1057 32.76 -3.54 -14.52
CA VAL A 1057 33.87 -2.58 -14.37
C VAL A 1057 33.51 -1.57 -13.30
N GLN A 1058 34.51 -1.11 -12.52
CA GLN A 1058 34.35 -0.03 -11.56
C GLN A 1058 35.04 1.23 -12.05
N VAL A 1059 34.26 2.29 -12.25
CA VAL A 1059 34.71 3.60 -12.72
C VAL A 1059 34.84 4.53 -11.50
N PRO A 1060 35.94 5.30 -11.36
CA PRO A 1060 36.07 6.33 -10.33
C PRO A 1060 34.93 7.36 -10.39
N SER A 1061 34.44 7.79 -9.23
CA SER A 1061 33.46 8.87 -9.10
C SER A 1061 33.54 9.47 -7.70
N GLU A 1062 33.18 10.74 -7.54
CA GLU A 1062 33.45 11.50 -6.30
C GLU A 1062 32.87 10.86 -5.04
N LEU A 1063 31.67 10.27 -5.16
CA LEU A 1063 30.96 9.59 -4.07
C LEU A 1063 31.32 8.10 -3.94
N GLY A 1064 32.57 7.74 -4.25
CA GLY A 1064 33.04 6.36 -4.33
C GLY A 1064 32.62 5.67 -5.65
N PRO A 1065 33.32 4.58 -6.04
CA PRO A 1065 33.30 4.05 -7.41
C PRO A 1065 31.93 3.55 -7.87
N GLN A 1066 31.60 3.84 -9.13
CA GLN A 1066 30.39 3.39 -9.80
C GLN A 1066 30.65 2.09 -10.54
N THR A 1067 29.81 1.07 -10.33
CA THR A 1067 29.92 -0.22 -11.03
C THR A 1067 29.01 -0.26 -12.24
N PHE A 1068 29.54 -0.53 -13.43
CA PHE A 1068 28.80 -0.84 -14.65
C PHE A 1068 28.93 -2.32 -14.96
N SER A 1069 27.87 -2.95 -15.46
CA SER A 1069 27.80 -4.41 -15.65
C SER A 1069 27.04 -4.80 -16.90
N TRP A 1070 27.45 -5.91 -17.51
CA TRP A 1070 26.81 -6.52 -18.67
C TRP A 1070 26.52 -7.99 -18.34
N ARG A 1071 25.25 -8.40 -18.34
CA ARG A 1071 24.83 -9.79 -18.06
C ARG A 1071 23.72 -10.19 -19.01
N ALA A 1072 23.91 -11.27 -19.77
CA ALA A 1072 23.05 -11.63 -20.90
C ALA A 1072 22.78 -10.40 -21.81
N ASN A 1073 21.51 -9.99 -21.96
CA ASN A 1073 21.12 -8.81 -22.77
C ASN A 1073 20.91 -7.54 -21.93
N THR A 1074 21.32 -7.53 -20.67
CA THR A 1074 21.08 -6.39 -19.76
C THR A 1074 22.39 -5.68 -19.44
N TYR A 1075 22.43 -4.39 -19.78
CA TYR A 1075 23.44 -3.45 -19.34
C TYR A 1075 22.86 -2.65 -18.17
N ALA A 1076 23.56 -2.61 -17.05
CA ALA A 1076 23.07 -1.97 -15.83
C ALA A 1076 24.19 -1.32 -15.03
N THR A 1077 23.87 -0.21 -14.37
CA THR A 1077 24.77 0.49 -13.45
C THR A 1077 24.28 0.32 -12.00
N SER A 1078 25.22 0.32 -11.05
CA SER A 1078 24.91 0.29 -9.61
C SER A 1078 24.08 1.51 -9.17
N THR A 1079 23.50 1.48 -7.97
CA THR A 1079 22.58 2.54 -7.57
C THR A 1079 23.20 3.95 -7.62
N ILE A 1080 22.55 4.85 -8.37
CA ILE A 1080 22.89 6.26 -8.43
C ILE A 1080 22.30 7.07 -7.27
N ARG A 1081 21.51 6.45 -6.39
CA ARG A 1081 20.85 7.07 -5.23
C ARG A 1081 21.77 8.01 -4.45
N ARG A 1082 23.02 7.61 -4.21
CA ARG A 1082 24.01 8.41 -3.46
C ARG A 1082 24.33 9.77 -4.11
N PHE A 1083 24.21 9.88 -5.44
CA PHE A 1083 24.37 11.14 -6.16
C PHE A 1083 23.08 11.97 -6.12
N LEU A 1084 21.91 11.35 -6.25
CA LEU A 1084 20.61 12.02 -6.10
C LEU A 1084 20.44 12.61 -4.68
N GLU A 1085 20.85 11.85 -3.66
CA GLU A 1085 20.94 12.29 -2.25
C GLU A 1085 22.03 13.34 -1.98
N HIS A 1086 23.00 13.52 -2.89
CA HIS A 1086 24.00 14.59 -2.79
C HIS A 1086 23.55 15.87 -3.49
N LEU A 1087 22.92 15.73 -4.66
CA LEU A 1087 22.41 16.84 -5.47
C LEU A 1087 21.08 17.39 -4.93
N GLU A 1088 20.43 16.69 -4.00
CA GLU A 1088 19.09 17.05 -3.48
C GLU A 1088 18.06 17.10 -4.62
N VAL A 1089 17.81 15.93 -5.23
CA VAL A 1089 16.94 15.74 -6.40
C VAL A 1089 15.75 14.86 -6.06
N GLU A 1090 14.55 15.32 -6.42
CA GLU A 1090 13.27 14.65 -6.13
C GLU A 1090 12.75 13.79 -7.31
N GLU A 1091 11.63 13.10 -7.13
CA GLU A 1091 10.97 12.33 -8.20
C GLU A 1091 10.34 13.27 -9.23
N GLY A 1092 10.55 13.00 -10.52
CA GLY A 1092 10.13 13.84 -11.64
C GLY A 1092 11.18 14.87 -12.10
N GLN A 1093 12.17 15.21 -11.26
CA GLN A 1093 13.27 16.09 -11.65
C GLN A 1093 14.28 15.41 -12.57
N ARG A 1094 15.09 16.20 -13.31
CA ARG A 1094 16.07 15.67 -14.28
C ARG A 1094 17.53 15.82 -13.85
N VAL A 1095 18.35 14.83 -14.22
CA VAL A 1095 19.80 14.80 -13.97
C VAL A 1095 20.58 14.37 -15.22
N TRP A 1096 21.82 14.86 -15.32
CA TRP A 1096 22.81 14.39 -16.27
C TRP A 1096 23.70 13.33 -15.62
N LEU A 1097 23.93 12.21 -16.31
CA LEU A 1097 24.91 11.18 -15.94
C LEU A 1097 26.08 11.24 -16.94
N HIS A 1098 27.23 11.77 -16.53
CA HIS A 1098 28.39 11.98 -17.41
C HIS A 1098 29.35 10.79 -17.38
N PHE A 1099 29.77 10.33 -18.57
CA PHE A 1099 30.63 9.16 -18.77
C PHE A 1099 32.00 9.59 -19.34
N GLY A 1100 32.83 10.17 -18.48
CA GLY A 1100 34.20 10.58 -18.85
C GLY A 1100 35.16 9.38 -18.93
N PRO A 1101 36.26 9.45 -19.72
CA PRO A 1101 37.13 8.31 -20.02
C PRO A 1101 37.75 7.60 -18.81
N ASN A 1102 37.82 8.27 -17.64
CA ASN A 1102 38.27 7.68 -16.37
C ASN A 1102 37.43 8.18 -15.16
N LYS A 1103 36.26 8.80 -15.39
CA LYS A 1103 35.36 9.27 -14.32
C LYS A 1103 33.89 9.12 -14.68
N PHE A 1104 33.08 8.81 -13.67
CA PHE A 1104 31.62 8.94 -13.70
C PHE A 1104 31.21 10.10 -12.80
N GLU A 1105 30.22 10.88 -13.22
CA GLU A 1105 29.77 12.09 -12.53
C GLU A 1105 28.27 12.29 -12.77
N VAL A 1106 27.58 12.97 -11.85
CA VAL A 1106 26.15 13.26 -11.95
C VAL A 1106 25.91 14.71 -11.56
N THR A 1107 25.15 15.44 -12.37
CA THR A 1107 24.77 16.84 -12.11
C THR A 1107 23.26 17.03 -12.32
N LYS A 1108 22.68 18.16 -11.89
CA LYS A 1108 21.29 18.50 -12.24
C LYS A 1108 21.20 18.89 -13.71
N ALA A 1109 20.08 18.55 -14.34
CA ALA A 1109 19.67 19.12 -15.63
C ALA A 1109 18.52 20.11 -15.39
N THR A 1110 18.17 20.91 -16.40
CA THR A 1110 16.91 21.67 -16.39
C THR A 1110 15.73 20.72 -16.21
N ASP A 1111 14.73 21.08 -15.41
CA ASP A 1111 13.50 20.27 -15.31
C ASP A 1111 12.70 20.29 -16.64
N SER A 1112 11.75 19.37 -16.80
CA SER A 1112 10.96 19.27 -18.03
C SER A 1112 9.93 20.41 -18.11
N VAL A 1113 9.96 21.21 -19.18
CA VAL A 1113 9.09 22.38 -19.36
C VAL A 1113 8.13 22.15 -20.52
N GLU A 1114 6.83 22.29 -20.26
CA GLU A 1114 5.80 22.22 -21.30
C GLU A 1114 5.75 23.55 -22.07
N THR A 1115 6.15 23.53 -23.34
CA THR A 1115 6.16 24.70 -24.24
C THR A 1115 5.68 24.32 -25.63
N SER A 1116 4.99 25.26 -26.29
CA SER A 1116 4.48 25.13 -27.66
C SER A 1116 5.44 25.70 -28.71
N GLU A 1117 6.54 26.33 -28.31
CA GLU A 1117 7.56 26.84 -29.23
C GLU A 1117 8.54 25.71 -29.62
N PRO A 1118 8.67 25.34 -30.91
CA PRO A 1118 9.42 24.14 -31.30
C PRO A 1118 10.91 24.16 -30.93
N VAL A 1119 11.58 25.32 -31.01
CA VAL A 1119 12.99 25.46 -30.62
C VAL A 1119 13.17 25.30 -29.11
N ALA A 1120 12.31 25.93 -28.30
CA ALA A 1120 12.32 25.77 -26.85
C ALA A 1120 11.98 24.33 -26.43
N LYS A 1121 11.02 23.67 -27.09
CA LYS A 1121 10.70 22.26 -26.84
C LYS A 1121 11.91 21.37 -27.16
N LEU A 1122 12.62 21.62 -28.25
CA LEU A 1122 13.78 20.82 -28.65
C LEU A 1122 14.94 20.95 -27.64
N LEU A 1123 15.27 22.19 -27.26
CA LEU A 1123 16.34 22.44 -26.30
C LEU A 1123 15.99 21.89 -24.91
N ASN A 1124 14.74 22.01 -24.45
CA ASN A 1124 14.33 21.41 -23.18
C ASN A 1124 14.28 19.87 -23.24
N ALA A 1125 13.78 19.26 -24.31
CA ALA A 1125 13.70 17.80 -24.45
C ALA A 1125 15.08 17.14 -24.52
N THR A 1126 16.08 17.85 -25.05
CA THR A 1126 17.48 17.41 -25.10
C THR A 1126 18.33 17.90 -23.91
N GLY A 1127 17.80 18.83 -23.10
CA GLY A 1127 18.47 19.41 -21.93
C GLY A 1127 19.61 20.39 -22.26
N PHE A 1128 19.54 21.07 -23.40
CA PHE A 1128 20.50 22.11 -23.85
C PHE A 1128 19.98 23.55 -23.65
N ASP A 1129 18.79 23.69 -23.05
CA ASP A 1129 18.20 24.96 -22.62
C ASP A 1129 18.92 25.62 -21.43
N ASP A 1130 19.84 24.92 -20.78
CA ASP A 1130 20.76 25.47 -19.78
C ASP A 1130 22.01 26.14 -20.39
N LEU A 1131 22.37 25.77 -21.63
CA LEU A 1131 23.51 26.33 -22.37
C LEU A 1131 23.10 27.35 -23.44
N HIS A 1132 21.83 27.32 -23.88
CA HIS A 1132 21.35 28.08 -25.04
C HIS A 1132 19.99 28.73 -24.79
N ASP A 1133 19.90 30.04 -24.99
CA ASP A 1133 18.64 30.79 -24.95
C ASP A 1133 17.79 30.49 -26.21
N PRO A 1134 16.61 29.85 -26.08
CA PRO A 1134 15.76 29.52 -27.23
C PRO A 1134 15.27 30.77 -27.98
N THR A 1135 15.12 31.92 -27.31
CA THR A 1135 14.63 33.16 -27.91
C THR A 1135 15.64 33.83 -28.85
N GLN A 1136 16.89 33.36 -28.84
CA GLN A 1136 17.99 33.87 -29.67
C GLN A 1136 18.38 32.91 -30.80
N LEU A 1137 17.65 31.80 -31.00
CA LEU A 1137 17.98 30.75 -31.96
C LEU A 1137 16.83 30.49 -32.95
N ASP A 1138 17.17 30.36 -34.22
CA ASP A 1138 16.27 29.78 -35.22
C ASP A 1138 16.40 28.24 -35.26
N GLY A 1139 15.46 27.58 -35.95
CA GLY A 1139 15.48 26.12 -36.10
C GLY A 1139 16.74 25.57 -36.77
N ALA A 1140 17.38 26.34 -37.66
CA ALA A 1140 18.63 25.91 -38.31
C ALA A 1140 19.84 25.98 -37.37
N ALA A 1141 19.86 26.92 -36.43
CA ALA A 1141 20.86 27.00 -35.37
C ALA A 1141 20.63 25.91 -34.30
N ALA A 1142 19.38 25.68 -33.89
CA ALA A 1142 19.02 24.61 -32.96
C ALA A 1142 19.38 23.21 -33.50
N MET A 1143 19.17 22.97 -34.80
CA MET A 1143 19.58 21.72 -35.46
C MET A 1143 21.09 21.49 -35.44
N LYS A 1144 21.92 22.55 -35.50
CA LYS A 1144 23.38 22.41 -35.42
C LYS A 1144 23.85 22.04 -34.02
N ILE A 1145 23.25 22.65 -33.00
CA ILE A 1145 23.49 22.30 -31.59
C ILE A 1145 23.15 20.81 -31.37
N LEU A 1146 22.01 20.34 -31.91
CA LEU A 1146 21.65 18.92 -31.85
C LEU A 1146 22.65 18.01 -32.60
N ALA A 1147 23.13 18.41 -33.78
CA ALA A 1147 24.11 17.63 -34.54
C ALA A 1147 25.41 17.43 -33.72
N GLU A 1148 25.97 18.50 -33.15
CA GLU A 1148 27.13 18.41 -32.26
C GLU A 1148 26.83 17.56 -31.02
N ALA A 1149 25.66 17.76 -30.41
CA ALA A 1149 25.19 17.02 -29.24
C ALA A 1149 24.99 15.51 -29.49
N ILE A 1150 24.91 15.04 -30.73
CA ILE A 1150 24.87 13.59 -31.06
C ILE A 1150 26.12 13.10 -31.80
N GLY A 1151 27.20 13.89 -31.80
CA GLY A 1151 28.50 13.49 -32.36
C GLY A 1151 28.60 13.58 -33.88
N LEU A 1152 27.73 14.37 -34.52
CA LEU A 1152 27.78 14.73 -35.94
C LEU A 1152 28.38 16.14 -36.11
N THR A 1153 28.68 16.55 -37.34
CA THR A 1153 29.24 17.90 -37.60
C THR A 1153 28.13 18.96 -37.78
N PRO A 1154 28.37 20.24 -37.47
CA PRO A 1154 27.41 21.35 -37.72
C PRO A 1154 26.96 21.49 -39.19
N GLU A 1155 27.75 20.99 -40.13
CA GLU A 1155 27.46 20.97 -41.55
C GLU A 1155 26.60 19.77 -41.98
N THR A 1156 26.22 18.89 -41.04
CA THR A 1156 25.36 17.73 -41.32
C THR A 1156 24.01 18.20 -41.85
N PRO A 1157 23.58 17.74 -43.04
CA PRO A 1157 22.28 18.12 -43.58
C PRO A 1157 21.12 17.70 -42.65
N ARG A 1158 20.16 18.60 -42.39
CA ARG A 1158 18.97 18.44 -41.50
C ARG A 1158 18.42 17.01 -41.47
N ARG A 1159 18.07 16.55 -42.65
CA ARG A 1159 17.67 15.23 -43.08
C ARG A 1159 18.44 14.04 -42.40
N ARG A 1160 19.78 14.09 -42.30
CA ARG A 1160 20.60 13.10 -41.58
C ARG A 1160 20.57 13.25 -40.05
N ILE A 1161 20.22 14.42 -39.51
CA ILE A 1161 20.04 14.65 -38.08
C ILE A 1161 18.70 14.04 -37.62
N ILE A 1162 17.68 14.12 -38.46
CA ILE A 1162 16.42 13.37 -38.30
C ILE A 1162 16.71 11.86 -38.31
N SER A 1163 17.58 11.41 -39.23
CA SER A 1163 17.99 9.99 -39.31
C SER A 1163 18.72 9.47 -38.08
N ALA A 1164 19.59 10.28 -37.48
CA ALA A 1164 20.16 9.93 -36.19
C ALA A 1164 19.10 9.77 -35.09
N MET A 1165 17.99 10.53 -35.09
CA MET A 1165 16.89 10.32 -34.13
C MET A 1165 16.18 8.97 -34.35
N TRP A 1166 16.10 8.48 -35.60
CA TRP A 1166 15.51 7.18 -35.86
C TRP A 1166 16.33 6.03 -35.29
N ASP A 1167 17.62 5.98 -35.57
CA ASP A 1167 18.50 4.91 -35.06
C ASP A 1167 18.56 4.93 -33.52
N ARG A 1168 18.41 6.12 -32.93
CA ARG A 1168 18.23 6.35 -31.48
C ARG A 1168 16.83 6.02 -30.95
N ARG A 1169 15.86 5.69 -31.82
CA ARG A 1169 14.46 5.35 -31.50
C ARG A 1169 13.73 6.46 -30.71
N ASP A 1170 13.87 7.70 -31.16
CA ASP A 1170 13.31 8.89 -30.50
C ASP A 1170 12.30 9.65 -31.37
N GLN A 1171 11.19 8.97 -31.70
CA GLN A 1171 10.11 9.47 -32.56
C GLN A 1171 9.57 10.86 -32.15
N GLU A 1172 9.50 11.17 -30.85
CA GLU A 1172 8.99 12.49 -30.42
C GLU A 1172 9.98 13.63 -30.74
N LEU A 1173 11.29 13.38 -30.62
CA LEU A 1173 12.28 14.35 -31.07
C LEU A 1173 12.25 14.49 -32.58
N GLU A 1174 12.16 13.38 -33.30
CA GLU A 1174 12.07 13.36 -34.75
C GLU A 1174 10.85 14.14 -35.29
N ASP A 1175 9.63 13.86 -34.82
CA ASP A 1175 8.42 14.59 -35.21
C ASP A 1175 8.61 16.10 -35.01
N LEU A 1176 9.27 16.48 -33.91
CA LEU A 1176 9.64 17.85 -33.60
C LEU A 1176 10.68 18.40 -34.60
N LEU A 1177 11.70 17.63 -34.98
CA LEU A 1177 12.67 18.00 -36.03
C LEU A 1177 12.05 18.09 -37.43
N ARG A 1178 10.95 17.38 -37.70
CA ARG A 1178 10.15 17.54 -38.93
C ARG A 1178 9.29 18.80 -38.89
N SER A 1179 8.88 19.26 -37.71
CA SER A 1179 8.08 20.48 -37.54
C SER A 1179 8.86 21.81 -37.55
N LEU A 1180 10.19 21.74 -37.39
CA LEU A 1180 11.15 22.86 -37.43
C LEU A 1180 11.57 23.28 -38.86
#